data_AF-A0A9D0NUE4-F1
#
_entry.id   AF-A0A9D0NUE4-F1
#
_cell.length_a   1.000
_cell.length_b   1.000
_cell.length_c   1.000
_cell.angle_alpha   90.00
_cell.angle_beta   90.00
_cell.angle_gamma   90.00
#
_symmetry.space_group_name_H-M   'P 1'
#
loop_
_entity.id
_entity.type
_entity.pdbx_description
1 polymer ?
#
loop_
_entity_poly.entity_id
_entity_poly.type
_entity_poly.pdbx_seq_one_letter_code
_entity_poly.pdbx_strand_id
1 'polypeptide(L)'
;AAPATHDHNDPLDDFIATLFDDPAGNLQQRARDFAARHAADTISRRLKTFCADSPEQEAQAIALQVRRWLLDDVRPIAIITEDRRLARRVRAMLEASHIELDDTGGWALSTTSAAAMLERWLESVEEDFACGPLLDVLKSPFISFSERIEHLAQVRRLEQDIILHENIARGLARYRHHLERRSARLPDWSEPMQRALQQMLNRLDHAAAPLVPLLEGTHTAGSYLTALHDSLHELGALPCLAEDAAGQRLLDVLDELQQAAGYSDVPLAWSEFRNWLGRNLEQTSFRLPPSNSPVCLLTLEQSRLQRFAASIVAGCSRGHLPGPPPAHTFFNQRVRAQLGLPTWSQNVARKLHHFCRVLHGAQQVLLTRHAEQDGEPVAISPWLELLDVFYHSAWQQSLEDTELHRLVVHPQAQPASPDTARLPDGETRPAPPAPAALQPASWTAYTHQRLIDCPYRYFAADALKLKPREEISEALSKSDYGALVHRIVQAFHSDVDWLPGPWSGPLDDSQRDAALALLTRISDVVFKDAIKDNFQARSWLQQWRGVLPDYLDWEIQRQRDWQLRSVELKAERALEAGLNIHGRIDRVDQRAGGMAVVDYKTGKPPARDAVLAGEAVQLSSYALMLEAPVTQLDYLEIGRDQAKQHTCAGDEELQQLLPAIEQRLLQLHKDLQQQAALPAWGDKNVCGYCEFSGICRRDMWVHDDV
;
A
#
# COMPACT_ATOMS: atom_id res chain seq x y z
N ALA A 1 43.08 -45.11 -17.21
CA ALA A 1 42.71 -45.53 -15.84
C ALA A 1 41.38 -46.26 -15.93
N ALA A 2 41.30 -47.48 -15.39
CA ALA A 2 40.09 -48.30 -15.43
C ALA A 2 38.90 -47.58 -14.77
N PRO A 3 37.65 -47.81 -15.20
CA PRO A 3 36.49 -47.28 -14.51
C PRO A 3 36.47 -47.90 -13.11
N ALA A 4 36.42 -47.05 -12.08
CA ALA A 4 36.13 -47.51 -10.73
C ALA A 4 34.78 -48.23 -10.76
N THR A 5 34.81 -49.54 -10.55
CA THR A 5 33.64 -50.35 -10.24
C THR A 5 32.99 -49.74 -9.01
N HIS A 6 31.77 -49.22 -9.15
CA HIS A 6 30.92 -48.91 -8.01
C HIS A 6 30.85 -50.16 -7.13
N ASP A 7 31.22 -50.01 -5.87
CA ASP A 7 31.08 -51.06 -4.87
C ASP A 7 29.57 -51.36 -4.78
N HIS A 8 29.15 -52.54 -5.22
CA HIS A 8 27.75 -52.97 -5.33
C HIS A 8 27.08 -53.18 -3.94
N ASN A 9 27.54 -52.49 -2.91
CA ASN A 9 27.23 -52.78 -1.51
C ASN A 9 26.76 -51.57 -0.69
N ASP A 10 26.50 -50.41 -1.30
CA ASP A 10 25.82 -49.30 -0.60
C ASP A 10 24.29 -49.55 -0.57
N PRO A 11 23.67 -49.73 0.61
CA PRO A 11 22.24 -49.99 0.70
C PRO A 11 21.38 -48.87 0.12
N LEU A 12 21.86 -47.61 0.11
CA LEU A 12 21.11 -46.48 -0.47
C LEU A 12 21.06 -46.55 -2.00
N ASP A 13 22.16 -46.96 -2.63
CA ASP A 13 22.22 -47.11 -4.09
C ASP A 13 21.31 -48.25 -4.56
N ASP A 14 21.30 -49.39 -3.85
CA ASP A 14 20.38 -50.50 -4.13
C ASP A 14 18.92 -50.10 -3.85
N PHE A 15 18.66 -49.28 -2.81
CA PHE A 15 17.32 -48.76 -2.50
C PHE A 15 16.78 -47.91 -3.65
N ILE A 16 17.57 -46.95 -4.13
CA ILE A 16 17.17 -46.03 -5.20
C ILE A 16 17.02 -46.77 -6.53
N ALA A 17 17.96 -47.67 -6.86
CA ALA A 17 17.87 -48.51 -8.05
C ALA A 17 16.65 -49.43 -8.01
N THR A 18 16.41 -50.10 -6.88
CA THR A 18 15.24 -50.96 -6.70
C THR A 18 13.95 -50.17 -6.80
N LEU A 19 13.90 -48.90 -6.37
CA LEU A 19 12.71 -48.03 -6.42
C LEU A 19 12.43 -47.44 -7.81
N PHE A 20 13.43 -46.88 -8.48
CA PHE A 20 13.23 -46.06 -9.68
C PHE A 20 13.68 -46.72 -11.00
N ASP A 21 14.65 -47.64 -10.98
CA ASP A 21 15.22 -48.20 -12.21
C ASP A 21 14.48 -49.46 -12.72
N ASP A 22 13.86 -50.24 -11.82
CA ASP A 22 13.02 -51.40 -12.17
C ASP A 22 11.55 -51.20 -11.76
N PRO A 23 10.74 -50.50 -12.56
CA PRO A 23 9.34 -50.22 -12.22
C PRO A 23 8.41 -51.44 -12.41
N ALA A 24 8.90 -52.60 -12.84
CA ALA A 24 8.05 -53.75 -13.12
C ALA A 24 7.57 -54.44 -11.81
N GLY A 25 6.29 -54.78 -11.75
CA GLY A 25 5.71 -55.52 -10.62
C GLY A 25 5.15 -54.64 -9.49
N ASN A 26 4.70 -55.30 -8.41
CA ASN A 26 4.04 -54.63 -7.29
C ASN A 26 5.08 -53.94 -6.39
N LEU A 27 4.89 -52.63 -6.12
CA LEU A 27 5.78 -51.80 -5.30
C LEU A 27 5.98 -52.37 -3.87
N GLN A 28 4.91 -52.86 -3.23
CA GLN A 28 4.98 -53.42 -1.88
C GLN A 28 5.78 -54.73 -1.85
N GLN A 29 5.67 -55.55 -2.90
CA GLN A 29 6.45 -56.79 -2.99
C GLN A 29 7.93 -56.49 -3.14
N ARG A 30 8.30 -55.55 -4.03
CA ARG A 30 9.68 -55.08 -4.19
C ARG A 30 10.26 -54.53 -2.90
N ALA A 31 9.49 -53.77 -2.13
CA ALA A 31 9.90 -53.26 -0.83
C ALA A 31 10.15 -54.37 0.20
N ARG A 32 9.29 -55.41 0.25
CA ARG A 32 9.49 -56.58 1.12
C ARG A 32 10.72 -57.39 0.73
N ASP A 33 10.93 -57.60 -0.57
CA ASP A 33 12.10 -58.32 -1.09
C ASP A 33 13.39 -57.53 -0.83
N PHE A 34 13.31 -56.20 -0.88
CA PHE A 34 14.41 -55.32 -0.47
C PHE A 34 14.71 -55.45 1.03
N ALA A 35 13.70 -55.38 1.89
CA ALA A 35 13.86 -55.54 3.33
C ALA A 35 14.41 -56.91 3.74
N ALA A 36 14.07 -57.97 2.99
CA ALA A 36 14.63 -59.30 3.18
C ALA A 36 16.14 -59.36 2.89
N ARG A 37 16.64 -58.55 1.94
CA ARG A 37 18.07 -58.39 1.63
C ARG A 37 18.78 -57.45 2.61
N HIS A 38 18.07 -56.43 3.11
CA HIS A 38 18.58 -55.38 3.99
C HIS A 38 17.76 -55.26 5.29
N ALA A 39 18.00 -56.19 6.22
CA ALA A 39 17.23 -56.28 7.46
C ALA A 39 17.43 -55.09 8.42
N ALA A 40 18.59 -54.42 8.37
CA ALA A 40 18.88 -53.24 9.18
C ALA A 40 18.63 -51.97 8.38
N ASP A 41 17.91 -51.00 8.96
CA ASP A 41 17.71 -49.70 8.33
C ASP A 41 18.94 -48.81 8.49
N THR A 42 19.70 -48.70 7.40
CA THR A 42 20.80 -47.73 7.25
C THR A 42 20.39 -46.52 6.41
N ILE A 43 19.19 -46.53 5.82
CA ILE A 43 18.69 -45.50 4.91
C ILE A 43 18.30 -44.25 5.71
N SER A 44 17.58 -44.40 6.82
CA SER A 44 17.13 -43.27 7.67
C SER A 44 18.26 -42.43 8.28
N ARG A 45 19.50 -42.95 8.28
CA ARG A 45 20.69 -42.20 8.70
C ARG A 45 21.19 -41.22 7.65
N ARG A 46 20.94 -41.52 6.37
CA ARG A 46 21.42 -40.73 5.22
C ARG A 46 20.32 -39.92 4.58
N LEU A 47 19.10 -40.44 4.57
CA LEU A 47 17.95 -39.83 3.90
C LEU A 47 16.86 -39.57 4.93
N LYS A 48 16.35 -38.34 4.95
CA LYS A 48 15.21 -37.95 5.77
C LYS A 48 14.24 -37.08 4.99
N THR A 49 13.00 -37.03 5.45
CA THR A 49 11.95 -36.17 4.92
C THR A 49 11.48 -35.17 5.97
N PHE A 50 10.92 -34.04 5.54
CA PHE A 50 10.30 -33.06 6.42
C PHE A 50 9.03 -32.48 5.78
N CYS A 51 7.90 -32.74 6.42
CA CYS A 51 6.61 -32.14 6.10
C CYS A 51 6.36 -30.88 6.92
N ALA A 52 6.47 -29.70 6.31
CA ALA A 52 6.02 -28.46 6.91
C ALA A 52 4.49 -28.27 6.77
N ASP A 53 3.89 -27.48 7.64
CA ASP A 53 2.51 -26.99 7.53
C ASP A 53 2.43 -25.87 6.48
N SER A 54 3.42 -24.97 6.45
CA SER A 54 3.46 -23.80 5.56
C SER A 54 4.82 -23.60 4.86
N PRO A 55 4.88 -22.78 3.79
CA PRO A 55 6.14 -22.46 3.13
C PRO A 55 7.13 -21.73 4.05
N GLU A 56 6.64 -20.96 5.03
CA GLU A 56 7.46 -20.28 6.03
C GLU A 56 8.15 -21.28 6.96
N GLN A 57 7.41 -22.27 7.45
CA GLN A 57 7.97 -23.32 8.29
C GLN A 57 8.95 -24.21 7.51
N GLU A 58 8.68 -24.49 6.23
CA GLU A 58 9.61 -25.20 5.36
C GLU A 58 10.95 -24.44 5.21
N ALA A 59 10.88 -23.15 4.89
CA ALA A 59 12.09 -22.32 4.79
C ALA A 59 12.88 -22.29 6.11
N GLN A 60 12.17 -22.21 7.25
CA GLN A 60 12.78 -22.23 8.58
C GLN A 60 13.49 -23.56 8.85
N ALA A 61 12.88 -24.68 8.49
CA ALA A 61 13.46 -26.01 8.65
C ALA A 61 14.74 -26.18 7.82
N ILE A 62 14.72 -25.72 6.57
CA ILE A 62 15.90 -25.73 5.68
C ILE A 62 17.02 -24.89 6.30
N ALA A 63 16.74 -23.64 6.69
CA ALA A 63 17.73 -22.75 7.27
C ALA A 63 18.30 -23.29 8.59
N LEU A 64 17.47 -23.90 9.42
CA LEU A 64 17.91 -24.58 10.64
C LEU A 64 18.80 -25.79 10.35
N GLN A 65 18.43 -26.62 9.38
CA GLN A 65 19.24 -27.80 9.03
C GLN A 65 20.60 -27.41 8.46
N VAL A 66 20.66 -26.39 7.61
CA VAL A 66 21.92 -25.82 7.11
C VAL A 66 22.80 -25.36 8.27
N ARG A 67 22.24 -24.62 9.24
CA ARG A 67 22.98 -24.18 10.45
C ARG A 67 23.54 -25.37 11.24
N ARG A 68 22.73 -26.42 11.46
CA ARG A 68 23.17 -27.64 12.15
C ARG A 68 24.35 -28.30 11.43
N TRP A 69 24.24 -28.48 10.12
CA TRP A 69 25.32 -29.06 9.32
C TRP A 69 26.59 -28.22 9.32
N LEU A 70 26.49 -26.89 9.30
CA LEU A 70 27.66 -26.02 9.43
C LEU A 70 28.32 -26.11 10.81
N LEU A 71 27.54 -26.29 11.89
CA LEU A 71 28.06 -26.54 13.24
C LEU A 71 28.76 -27.89 13.36
N ASP A 72 28.27 -28.90 12.65
CA ASP A 72 28.86 -30.25 12.56
C ASP A 72 30.02 -30.33 11.54
N ASP A 73 30.45 -29.19 10.99
CA ASP A 73 31.49 -29.06 9.96
C ASP A 73 31.23 -29.85 8.65
N VAL A 74 29.96 -30.05 8.32
CA VAL A 74 29.52 -30.69 7.08
C VAL A 74 29.53 -29.67 5.95
N ARG A 75 30.53 -29.76 5.06
CA ARG A 75 30.72 -28.85 3.92
C ARG A 75 31.25 -29.63 2.71
N PRO A 76 30.89 -29.28 1.45
CA PRO A 76 29.93 -28.25 1.05
C PRO A 76 28.47 -28.75 1.11
N ILE A 77 27.52 -27.82 1.27
CA ILE A 77 26.07 -28.06 1.39
C ILE A 77 25.36 -27.54 0.12
N ALA A 78 24.48 -28.35 -0.47
CA ALA A 78 23.61 -27.90 -1.56
C ALA A 78 22.15 -27.79 -1.14
N ILE A 79 21.52 -26.68 -1.49
CA ILE A 79 20.07 -26.49 -1.45
C ILE A 79 19.58 -26.52 -2.91
N ILE A 80 18.77 -27.51 -3.23
CA ILE A 80 18.32 -27.80 -4.60
C ILE A 80 16.81 -27.58 -4.64
N THR A 81 16.35 -26.59 -5.40
CA THR A 81 14.93 -26.27 -5.51
C THR A 81 14.57 -25.72 -6.89
N GLU A 82 13.38 -26.10 -7.36
CA GLU A 82 12.74 -25.50 -8.53
C GLU A 82 11.71 -24.42 -8.13
N ASP A 83 11.47 -24.25 -6.82
CA ASP A 83 10.60 -23.21 -6.26
C ASP A 83 11.40 -21.95 -5.92
N ARG A 84 11.27 -20.93 -6.77
CA ARG A 84 11.95 -19.64 -6.60
C ARG A 84 11.43 -18.82 -5.43
N ARG A 85 10.17 -18.98 -5.02
CA ARG A 85 9.62 -18.28 -3.85
C ARG A 85 10.22 -18.87 -2.57
N LEU A 86 10.28 -20.19 -2.47
CA LEU A 86 10.94 -20.87 -1.36
C LEU A 86 12.45 -20.54 -1.30
N ALA A 87 13.13 -20.54 -2.44
CA ALA A 87 14.55 -20.14 -2.53
C ALA A 87 14.82 -18.75 -1.94
N ARG A 88 13.98 -17.75 -2.28
CA ARG A 88 14.06 -16.38 -1.74
C ARG A 88 13.85 -16.33 -0.24
N ARG A 89 12.91 -17.09 0.30
CA ARG A 89 12.65 -17.18 1.76
C ARG A 89 13.85 -17.78 2.49
N VAL A 90 14.38 -18.91 1.99
CA VAL A 90 15.54 -19.59 2.57
C VAL A 90 16.77 -18.68 2.56
N ARG A 91 17.03 -17.99 1.44
CA ARG A 91 18.08 -16.97 1.35
C ARG A 91 17.96 -15.94 2.46
N ALA A 92 16.80 -15.29 2.59
CA ALA A 92 16.58 -14.25 3.58
C ALA A 92 16.84 -14.74 5.02
N MET A 93 16.44 -15.98 5.34
CA MET A 93 16.68 -16.58 6.66
C MET A 93 18.16 -16.90 6.92
N LEU A 94 18.89 -17.37 5.91
CA LEU A 94 20.32 -17.63 6.01
C LEU A 94 21.12 -16.33 6.12
N GLU A 95 20.80 -15.32 5.31
CA GLU A 95 21.43 -13.99 5.34
C GLU A 95 21.17 -13.29 6.69
N ALA A 96 19.96 -13.40 7.24
CA ALA A 96 19.64 -12.92 8.59
C ALA A 96 20.46 -13.63 9.69
N SER A 97 20.98 -14.83 9.41
CA SER A 97 21.89 -15.58 10.28
C SER A 97 23.36 -15.40 9.90
N HIS A 98 23.69 -14.42 9.06
CA HIS A 98 25.04 -14.16 8.53
C HIS A 98 25.68 -15.34 7.78
N ILE A 99 24.86 -16.21 7.17
CA ILE A 99 25.33 -17.28 6.29
C ILE A 99 25.15 -16.82 4.86
N GLU A 100 26.27 -16.60 4.17
CA GLU A 100 26.28 -16.30 2.74
C GLU A 100 25.77 -17.50 1.93
N LEU A 101 24.99 -17.25 0.88
CA LEU A 101 24.44 -18.27 0.00
C LEU A 101 24.92 -18.03 -1.44
N ASP A 102 25.67 -18.97 -2.00
CA ASP A 102 26.12 -18.91 -3.38
C ASP A 102 25.02 -19.41 -4.33
N ASP A 103 24.38 -18.51 -5.07
CA ASP A 103 23.28 -18.84 -5.98
C ASP A 103 23.72 -18.82 -7.42
N THR A 104 24.00 -20.01 -7.91
CA THR A 104 24.42 -20.23 -9.30
C THR A 104 23.27 -20.04 -10.30
N GLY A 105 22.02 -20.04 -9.83
CA GLY A 105 20.82 -19.79 -10.63
C GLY A 105 20.72 -18.34 -11.05
N GLY A 106 20.96 -17.43 -10.11
CA GLY A 106 20.61 -16.03 -10.27
C GLY A 106 19.10 -15.82 -10.33
N TRP A 107 18.70 -14.59 -10.62
CA TRP A 107 17.31 -14.19 -10.80
C TRP A 107 17.14 -13.32 -12.05
N ALA A 108 15.91 -13.19 -12.53
CA ALA A 108 15.61 -12.30 -13.64
C ALA A 108 15.98 -10.86 -13.26
N LEU A 109 16.70 -10.16 -14.13
CA LEU A 109 17.17 -8.80 -13.90
C LEU A 109 16.00 -7.83 -13.65
N SER A 110 14.84 -8.10 -14.26
CA SER A 110 13.55 -7.42 -14.02
C SER A 110 13.11 -7.38 -12.55
N THR A 111 13.56 -8.33 -11.72
CA THR A 111 13.17 -8.41 -10.29
C THR A 111 14.09 -7.62 -9.36
N THR A 112 15.09 -6.92 -9.91
CA THR A 112 16.05 -6.10 -9.16
C THR A 112 15.51 -4.69 -8.89
N SER A 113 16.00 -4.05 -7.83
CA SER A 113 15.68 -2.64 -7.54
C SER A 113 16.11 -1.69 -8.66
N ALA A 114 17.20 -2.02 -9.38
CA ALA A 114 17.70 -1.23 -10.52
C ALA A 114 16.70 -1.25 -11.68
N ALA A 115 16.22 -2.44 -12.07
CA ALA A 115 15.20 -2.56 -13.11
C ALA A 115 13.86 -1.95 -12.67
N ALA A 116 13.48 -2.09 -11.39
CA ALA A 116 12.28 -1.45 -10.86
C ALA A 116 12.36 0.08 -10.95
N MET A 117 13.51 0.69 -10.61
CA MET A 117 13.71 2.13 -10.75
C MET A 117 13.55 2.59 -12.21
N LEU A 118 14.16 1.87 -13.15
CA LEU A 118 14.04 2.17 -14.58
C LEU A 118 12.58 2.11 -15.05
N GLU A 119 11.85 1.07 -14.67
CA GLU A 119 10.45 0.90 -15.04
C GLU A 119 9.57 2.01 -14.45
N ARG A 120 9.74 2.34 -13.17
CA ARG A 120 9.02 3.44 -12.49
C ARG A 120 9.34 4.79 -13.11
N TRP A 121 10.55 4.99 -13.63
CA TRP A 121 10.91 6.20 -14.36
C TRP A 121 10.16 6.31 -15.69
N LEU A 122 10.17 5.25 -16.50
CA LEU A 122 9.45 5.22 -17.77
C LEU A 122 7.93 5.39 -17.57
N GLU A 123 7.36 4.77 -16.53
CA GLU A 123 5.96 4.93 -16.14
C GLU A 123 5.65 6.35 -15.63
N SER A 124 6.59 6.99 -14.92
CA SER A 124 6.44 8.40 -14.55
C SER A 124 6.34 9.29 -15.78
N VAL A 125 7.13 9.05 -16.82
CA VAL A 125 7.04 9.84 -18.07
C VAL A 125 5.73 9.54 -18.82
N GLU A 126 5.32 8.27 -18.88
CA GLU A 126 4.11 7.82 -19.57
C GLU A 126 2.81 8.34 -18.94
N GLU A 127 2.73 8.38 -17.60
CA GLU A 127 1.53 8.77 -16.87
C GLU A 127 1.48 10.25 -16.46
N ASP A 128 2.28 11.10 -17.11
CA ASP A 128 2.44 12.52 -16.78
C ASP A 128 2.78 12.73 -15.29
N PHE A 129 3.80 12.01 -14.82
CA PHE A 129 4.33 12.04 -13.46
C PHE A 129 3.27 11.78 -12.38
N ALA A 130 2.54 10.68 -12.57
CA ALA A 130 1.69 10.12 -11.52
C ALA A 130 2.48 9.95 -10.22
N CYS A 131 1.87 10.36 -9.11
CA CYS A 131 2.50 10.43 -7.79
C CYS A 131 3.14 9.11 -7.34
N GLY A 132 2.52 7.96 -7.62
CA GLY A 132 3.04 6.64 -7.23
C GLY A 132 4.39 6.35 -7.88
N PRO A 133 4.45 6.19 -9.22
CA PRO A 133 5.71 6.00 -9.94
C PRO A 133 6.76 7.07 -9.64
N LEU A 134 6.35 8.35 -9.58
CA LEU A 134 7.24 9.47 -9.26
C LEU A 134 7.89 9.29 -7.88
N LEU A 135 7.10 9.00 -6.84
CA LEU A 135 7.61 8.82 -5.49
C LEU A 135 8.49 7.57 -5.38
N ASP A 136 8.19 6.50 -6.12
CA ASP A 136 9.04 5.30 -6.18
C ASP A 136 10.42 5.62 -6.79
N VAL A 137 10.47 6.40 -7.88
CA VAL A 137 11.73 6.89 -8.47
C VAL A 137 12.49 7.76 -7.49
N LEU A 138 11.83 8.76 -6.89
CA LEU A 138 12.48 9.69 -5.96
C LEU A 138 12.95 9.02 -4.67
N LYS A 139 12.30 7.95 -4.22
CA LYS A 139 12.68 7.16 -3.03
C LYS A 139 13.67 6.04 -3.37
N SER A 140 13.94 5.76 -4.65
CA SER A 140 14.93 4.79 -5.09
C SER A 140 16.33 5.09 -4.51
N PRO A 141 17.15 4.06 -4.22
CA PRO A 141 18.55 4.26 -3.83
C PRO A 141 19.43 4.80 -4.97
N PHE A 142 18.96 4.71 -6.23
CA PHE A 142 19.73 5.15 -7.40
C PHE A 142 19.55 6.63 -7.73
N ILE A 143 18.60 7.32 -7.09
CA ILE A 143 18.26 8.71 -7.35
C ILE A 143 18.48 9.55 -6.10
N SER A 144 19.33 10.57 -6.21
CA SER A 144 19.50 11.59 -5.18
C SER A 144 19.96 12.90 -5.81
N PHE A 145 19.24 13.99 -5.55
CA PHE A 145 19.57 15.31 -6.10
C PHE A 145 20.45 16.16 -5.17
N SER A 146 20.58 15.73 -3.92
CA SER A 146 21.41 16.27 -2.84
C SER A 146 21.92 15.11 -1.95
N GLU A 147 22.46 15.41 -0.77
CA GLU A 147 22.75 14.38 0.24
C GLU A 147 21.48 13.57 0.56
N ARG A 148 21.61 12.25 0.74
CA ARG A 148 20.47 11.33 0.73
C ARG A 148 19.40 11.65 1.79
N ILE A 149 19.80 12.03 3.00
CA ILE A 149 18.87 12.37 4.08
C ILE A 149 18.14 13.66 3.71
N GLU A 150 18.84 14.66 3.17
CA GLU A 150 18.24 15.90 2.71
C GLU A 150 17.27 15.68 1.54
N HIS A 151 17.67 14.89 0.54
CA HIS A 151 16.82 14.51 -0.60
C HIS A 151 15.53 13.85 -0.12
N LEU A 152 15.62 12.84 0.75
CA LEU A 152 14.44 12.18 1.30
C LEU A 152 13.55 13.11 2.13
N ALA A 153 14.13 14.08 2.84
CA ALA A 153 13.37 15.12 3.53
C ALA A 153 12.61 16.02 2.55
N GLN A 154 13.22 16.40 1.42
CA GLN A 154 12.57 17.14 0.35
C GLN A 154 11.46 16.33 -0.31
N VAL A 155 11.70 15.05 -0.63
CA VAL A 155 10.67 14.14 -1.18
C VAL A 155 9.49 14.00 -0.24
N ARG A 156 9.73 13.90 1.08
CA ARG A 156 8.66 13.89 2.08
C ARG A 156 7.85 15.18 2.06
N ARG A 157 8.48 16.34 1.83
CA ARG A 157 7.77 17.62 1.73
C ARG A 157 6.96 17.73 0.45
N LEU A 158 7.50 17.26 -0.69
CA LEU A 158 6.73 17.13 -1.92
C LEU A 158 5.50 16.23 -1.71
N GLU A 159 5.69 15.06 -1.10
CA GLU A 159 4.62 14.10 -0.81
C GLU A 159 3.56 14.69 0.13
N GLN A 160 3.95 15.20 1.29
CA GLN A 160 2.99 15.68 2.30
C GLN A 160 2.40 17.04 1.94
N ASP A 161 3.24 18.02 1.63
CA ASP A 161 2.81 19.42 1.56
C ASP A 161 2.16 19.77 0.21
N ILE A 162 2.47 19.03 -0.86
CA ILE A 162 1.98 19.29 -2.23
C ILE A 162 1.09 18.16 -2.73
N ILE A 163 1.59 16.92 -2.79
CA ILE A 163 0.85 15.80 -3.39
C ILE A 163 -0.40 15.45 -2.55
N LEU A 164 -0.23 15.16 -1.26
CA LEU A 164 -1.32 14.73 -0.39
C LEU A 164 -2.21 15.91 0.03
N HIS A 165 -1.59 16.98 0.53
CA HIS A 165 -2.35 18.11 1.07
C HIS A 165 -3.16 18.87 0.01
N GLU A 166 -2.62 19.03 -1.20
CA GLU A 166 -3.33 19.68 -2.31
C GLU A 166 -4.04 18.65 -3.21
N ASN A 167 -3.99 17.36 -2.86
CA ASN A 167 -4.65 16.24 -3.54
C ASN A 167 -4.36 16.16 -5.05
N ILE A 168 -3.08 16.16 -5.42
CA ILE A 168 -2.61 16.16 -6.81
C ILE A 168 -2.09 14.78 -7.17
N ALA A 169 -2.82 14.07 -8.04
CA ALA A 169 -2.45 12.71 -8.43
C ALA A 169 -1.33 12.63 -9.49
N ARG A 170 -1.19 13.64 -10.36
CA ARG A 170 -0.28 13.65 -11.51
C ARG A 170 -0.05 15.05 -12.07
N GLY A 171 1.06 15.23 -12.81
CA GLY A 171 1.39 16.39 -13.65
C GLY A 171 2.43 17.32 -13.04
N LEU A 172 3.63 17.43 -13.63
CA LEU A 172 4.68 18.34 -13.14
C LEU A 172 4.23 19.79 -13.10
N ALA A 173 3.52 20.25 -14.13
CA ALA A 173 2.98 21.61 -14.18
C ALA A 173 2.00 21.88 -13.02
N ARG A 174 1.23 20.86 -12.62
CA ARG A 174 0.29 20.96 -11.49
C ARG A 174 1.04 21.03 -10.17
N TYR A 175 2.03 20.17 -9.95
CA TYR A 175 2.88 20.24 -8.76
C TYR A 175 3.55 21.61 -8.62
N ARG A 176 4.08 22.19 -9.71
CA ARG A 176 4.64 23.55 -9.74
C ARG A 176 3.61 24.63 -9.38
N HIS A 177 2.42 24.56 -9.99
CA HIS A 177 1.37 25.53 -9.72
C HIS A 177 0.95 25.57 -8.24
N HIS A 178 0.79 24.40 -7.62
CA HIS A 178 0.40 24.33 -6.21
C HIS A 178 1.56 24.65 -5.26
N LEU A 179 2.79 24.33 -5.65
CA LEU A 179 4.00 24.76 -4.97
C LEU A 179 4.07 26.30 -4.87
N GLU A 180 3.84 27.01 -5.97
CA GLU A 180 3.79 28.48 -6.01
C GLU A 180 2.63 29.03 -5.17
N ARG A 181 1.42 28.47 -5.32
CA ARG A 181 0.23 28.88 -4.53
C ARG A 181 0.42 28.68 -3.04
N ARG A 182 1.09 27.60 -2.63
CA ARG A 182 1.36 27.31 -1.22
C ARG A 182 2.35 28.33 -0.65
N SER A 183 3.44 28.61 -1.37
CA SER A 183 4.41 29.63 -0.98
C SER A 183 3.76 31.01 -0.83
N ALA A 184 2.87 31.40 -1.75
CA ALA A 184 2.14 32.66 -1.65
C ALA A 184 1.21 32.74 -0.42
N ARG A 185 0.62 31.61 0.00
CA ARG A 185 -0.28 31.51 1.17
C ARG A 185 0.47 31.44 2.50
N LEU A 186 1.68 30.88 2.50
CA LEU A 186 2.47 30.62 3.69
C LEU A 186 3.88 31.23 3.51
N PRO A 187 4.05 32.54 3.76
CA PRO A 187 5.35 33.21 3.62
C PRO A 187 6.45 32.61 4.51
N ASP A 188 6.06 32.01 5.64
CA ASP A 188 6.96 31.33 6.57
C ASP A 188 7.39 29.93 6.11
N TRP A 189 6.81 29.41 5.01
CA TRP A 189 7.26 28.17 4.40
C TRP A 189 8.62 28.40 3.76
N SER A 190 9.65 27.72 4.27
CA SER A 190 11.04 28.15 4.08
C SER A 190 11.41 28.30 2.59
N GLU A 191 11.82 29.51 2.20
CA GLU A 191 12.31 29.81 0.85
C GLU A 191 13.35 28.79 0.34
N PRO A 192 14.26 28.24 1.18
CA PRO A 192 15.13 27.15 0.77
C PRO A 192 14.40 25.87 0.33
N MET A 193 13.32 25.46 1.03
CA MET A 193 12.55 24.27 0.69
C MET A 193 11.81 24.45 -0.64
N GLN A 194 11.18 25.61 -0.84
CA GLN A 194 10.53 25.92 -2.11
C GLN A 194 11.52 25.82 -3.29
N ARG A 195 12.69 26.44 -3.15
CA ARG A 195 13.73 26.41 -4.19
C ARG A 195 14.21 24.97 -4.44
N ALA A 196 14.41 24.19 -3.39
CA ALA A 196 14.79 22.78 -3.51
C ALA A 196 13.73 21.96 -4.28
N LEU A 197 12.45 22.09 -3.93
CA LEU A 197 11.37 21.40 -4.64
C LEU A 197 11.25 21.86 -6.10
N GLN A 198 11.39 23.17 -6.37
CA GLN A 198 11.38 23.68 -7.74
C GLN A 198 12.54 23.12 -8.57
N GLN A 199 13.73 23.02 -7.97
CA GLN A 199 14.91 22.42 -8.62
C GLN A 199 14.71 20.93 -8.87
N MET A 200 14.14 20.18 -7.92
CA MET A 200 13.76 18.78 -8.09
C MET A 200 12.81 18.60 -9.28
N LEU A 201 11.73 19.39 -9.34
CA LEU A 201 10.77 19.34 -10.45
C LEU A 201 11.42 19.74 -11.79
N ASN A 202 12.33 20.72 -11.80
CA ASN A 202 13.11 21.08 -13.00
C ASN A 202 14.00 19.95 -13.50
N ARG A 203 14.66 19.23 -12.61
CA ARG A 203 15.52 18.09 -13.00
C ARG A 203 14.70 16.96 -13.61
N LEU A 204 13.54 16.64 -13.02
CA LEU A 204 12.63 15.63 -13.55
C LEU A 204 12.12 15.99 -14.96
N ASP A 205 11.72 17.25 -15.14
CA ASP A 205 11.27 17.78 -16.43
C ASP A 205 12.38 17.70 -17.49
N HIS A 206 13.59 18.12 -17.13
CA HIS A 206 14.75 18.06 -18.02
C HIS A 206 15.14 16.63 -18.38
N ALA A 207 15.16 15.71 -17.40
CA ALA A 207 15.47 14.31 -17.62
C ALA A 207 14.42 13.61 -18.50
N ALA A 208 13.14 14.01 -18.45
CA ALA A 208 12.11 13.42 -19.29
C ALA A 208 12.07 13.99 -20.73
N ALA A 209 12.64 15.16 -20.96
CA ALA A 209 12.60 15.86 -22.24
C ALA A 209 13.04 15.01 -23.46
N PRO A 210 14.07 14.13 -23.39
CA PRO A 210 14.43 13.25 -24.49
C PRO A 210 13.37 12.19 -24.83
N LEU A 211 12.60 11.74 -23.83
CA LEU A 211 11.64 10.64 -23.96
C LEU A 211 10.26 11.11 -24.41
N VAL A 212 9.83 12.31 -23.97
CA VAL A 212 8.48 12.84 -24.24
C VAL A 212 8.11 12.84 -25.74
N PRO A 213 8.97 13.29 -26.68
CA PRO A 213 8.66 13.27 -28.11
C PRO A 213 8.48 11.85 -28.69
N LEU A 214 8.99 10.83 -27.99
CA LEU A 214 8.96 9.44 -28.43
C LEU A 214 7.73 8.67 -27.92
N LEU A 215 6.93 9.28 -27.03
CA LEU A 215 5.69 8.66 -26.53
C LEU A 215 4.65 8.49 -27.64
N GLU A 216 4.65 9.38 -28.63
CA GLU A 216 3.75 9.35 -29.78
C GLU A 216 4.45 8.90 -31.06
N GLY A 217 3.73 8.17 -31.91
CA GLY A 217 4.23 7.68 -33.18
C GLY A 217 5.07 6.41 -33.07
N THR A 218 5.92 6.18 -34.08
CA THR A 218 6.81 5.02 -34.16
C THR A 218 8.23 5.47 -34.39
N HIS A 219 9.17 4.97 -33.59
CA HIS A 219 10.58 5.33 -33.63
C HIS A 219 11.44 4.06 -33.63
N THR A 220 12.71 4.16 -33.99
CA THR A 220 13.60 2.98 -33.97
C THR A 220 13.98 2.64 -32.52
N ALA A 221 14.29 1.36 -32.27
CA ALA A 221 14.79 0.91 -30.98
C ALA A 221 16.03 1.71 -30.51
N GLY A 222 16.93 2.06 -31.44
CA GLY A 222 18.11 2.87 -31.15
C GLY A 222 17.77 4.30 -30.70
N SER A 223 16.74 4.93 -31.27
CA SER A 223 16.29 6.26 -30.82
C SER A 223 15.75 6.22 -29.39
N TYR A 224 14.95 5.22 -29.04
CA TYR A 224 14.44 5.05 -27.67
C TYR A 224 15.56 4.81 -26.66
N LEU A 225 16.51 3.93 -26.99
CA LEU A 225 17.63 3.59 -26.11
C LEU A 225 18.59 4.77 -25.91
N THR A 226 18.89 5.54 -26.96
CA THR A 226 19.66 6.79 -26.84
C THR A 226 18.94 7.80 -25.94
N ALA A 227 17.65 8.04 -26.18
CA ALA A 227 16.86 8.96 -25.34
C ALA A 227 16.75 8.48 -23.89
N LEU A 228 16.67 7.17 -23.67
CA LEU A 228 16.68 6.57 -22.34
C LEU A 228 18.02 6.75 -21.64
N HIS A 229 19.13 6.54 -22.33
CA HIS A 229 20.46 6.78 -21.78
C HIS A 229 20.65 8.26 -21.39
N ASP A 230 20.29 9.19 -22.29
CA ASP A 230 20.34 10.63 -22.02
C ASP A 230 19.45 11.01 -20.82
N SER A 231 18.26 10.41 -20.75
CA SER A 231 17.33 10.62 -19.65
C SER A 231 17.89 10.14 -18.31
N LEU A 232 18.51 8.95 -18.25
CA LEU A 232 19.15 8.42 -17.05
C LEU A 232 20.38 9.22 -16.63
N HIS A 233 21.12 9.78 -17.60
CA HIS A 233 22.23 10.69 -17.35
C HIS A 233 21.75 11.97 -16.66
N GLU A 234 20.74 12.65 -17.22
CA GLU A 234 20.18 13.88 -16.66
C GLU A 234 19.48 13.66 -15.32
N LEU A 235 18.93 12.47 -15.09
CA LEU A 235 18.38 12.07 -13.80
C LEU A 235 19.49 11.84 -12.74
N GLY A 236 20.75 11.72 -13.15
CA GLY A 236 21.88 11.42 -12.28
C GLY A 236 21.93 9.96 -11.81
N ALA A 237 21.23 9.04 -12.50
CA ALA A 237 21.10 7.64 -12.09
C ALA A 237 22.34 6.79 -12.43
N LEU A 238 23.06 7.14 -13.52
CA LEU A 238 24.13 6.31 -14.08
C LEU A 238 25.27 5.99 -13.08
N PRO A 239 25.81 6.94 -12.29
CA PRO A 239 26.89 6.63 -11.36
C PRO A 239 26.47 5.63 -10.28
N CYS A 240 25.30 5.84 -9.67
CA CYS A 240 24.78 4.94 -8.64
C CYS A 240 24.43 3.55 -9.20
N LEU A 241 23.96 3.48 -10.45
CA LEU A 241 23.75 2.20 -11.13
C LEU A 241 25.08 1.47 -11.36
N ALA A 242 26.13 2.17 -11.80
CA ALA A 242 27.43 1.56 -12.06
C ALA A 242 28.13 1.02 -10.79
N GLU A 243 27.87 1.63 -9.63
CA GLU A 243 28.39 1.15 -8.34
C GLU A 243 27.64 -0.07 -7.78
N ASP A 244 26.42 -0.33 -8.25
CA ASP A 244 25.61 -1.47 -7.85
C ASP A 244 25.79 -2.64 -8.83
N ALA A 245 25.89 -3.87 -8.33
CA ALA A 245 26.11 -5.03 -9.21
C ALA A 245 24.94 -5.26 -10.19
N ALA A 246 23.69 -5.09 -9.74
CA ALA A 246 22.52 -5.24 -10.60
C ALA A 246 22.36 -4.03 -11.54
N GLY A 247 22.66 -2.84 -11.06
CA GLY A 247 22.72 -1.62 -11.85
C GLY A 247 23.75 -1.70 -12.97
N GLN A 248 24.97 -2.19 -12.71
CA GLN A 248 25.97 -2.40 -13.74
C GLN A 248 25.51 -3.41 -14.78
N ARG A 249 24.90 -4.53 -14.35
CA ARG A 249 24.36 -5.51 -15.31
C ARG A 249 23.22 -4.92 -16.15
N LEU A 250 22.40 -4.02 -15.57
CA LEU A 250 21.38 -3.29 -16.31
C LEU A 250 21.99 -2.39 -17.39
N LEU A 251 23.04 -1.64 -17.06
CA LEU A 251 23.75 -0.80 -18.03
C LEU A 251 24.35 -1.65 -19.16
N ASP A 252 24.99 -2.78 -18.83
CA ASP A 252 25.53 -3.71 -19.84
C ASP A 252 24.43 -4.19 -20.81
N VAL A 253 23.25 -4.53 -20.30
CA VAL A 253 22.11 -4.95 -21.14
C VAL A 253 21.63 -3.82 -22.03
N LEU A 254 21.54 -2.59 -21.53
CA LEU A 254 21.16 -1.45 -22.35
C LEU A 254 22.17 -1.21 -23.48
N ASP A 255 23.47 -1.38 -23.21
CA ASP A 255 24.53 -1.28 -24.23
C ASP A 255 24.47 -2.43 -25.25
N GLU A 256 24.22 -3.67 -24.79
CA GLU A 256 23.99 -4.85 -25.66
C GLU A 256 22.79 -4.60 -26.60
N LEU A 257 21.69 -4.04 -26.07
CA LEU A 257 20.51 -3.70 -26.85
C LEU A 257 20.78 -2.54 -27.83
N GLN A 258 21.56 -1.54 -27.44
CA GLN A 258 21.94 -0.43 -28.31
C GLN A 258 22.77 -0.92 -29.50
N GLN A 259 23.74 -1.80 -29.25
CA GLN A 259 24.52 -2.43 -30.31
C GLN A 259 23.64 -3.27 -31.24
N ALA A 260 22.72 -4.05 -30.68
CA ALA A 260 21.77 -4.86 -31.45
C ALA A 260 20.84 -4.01 -32.33
N ALA A 261 20.35 -2.88 -31.80
CA ALA A 261 19.51 -1.95 -32.54
C ALA A 261 20.24 -1.32 -33.74
N GLY A 262 21.57 -1.19 -33.69
CA GLY A 262 22.38 -0.71 -34.81
C GLY A 262 22.38 -1.60 -36.05
N TYR A 263 21.92 -2.85 -35.95
CA TYR A 263 21.83 -3.77 -37.09
C TYR A 263 20.49 -3.72 -37.84
N SER A 264 19.43 -3.16 -37.24
CA SER A 264 18.10 -3.14 -37.85
C SER A 264 17.24 -1.98 -37.34
N ASP A 265 16.76 -1.16 -38.27
CA ASP A 265 15.84 -0.06 -37.99
C ASP A 265 14.39 -0.54 -37.92
N VAL A 266 14.07 -1.37 -36.93
CA VAL A 266 12.68 -1.78 -36.68
C VAL A 266 11.92 -0.62 -36.03
N PRO A 267 10.88 -0.06 -36.68
CA PRO A 267 10.03 0.95 -36.07
C PRO A 267 9.13 0.30 -35.02
N LEU A 268 9.11 0.89 -33.82
CA LEU A 268 8.33 0.44 -32.68
C LEU A 268 7.50 1.60 -32.13
N ALA A 269 6.25 1.35 -31.79
CA ALA A 269 5.50 2.24 -30.91
C ALA A 269 6.04 2.18 -29.47
N TRP A 270 5.75 3.19 -28.64
CA TRP A 270 6.22 3.25 -27.24
C TRP A 270 5.91 1.96 -26.45
N SER A 271 4.67 1.46 -26.56
CA SER A 271 4.25 0.23 -25.86
C SER A 271 4.97 -1.02 -26.35
N GLU A 272 5.34 -1.08 -27.64
CA GLU A 272 6.13 -2.18 -28.20
C GLU A 272 7.57 -2.12 -27.70
N PHE A 273 8.16 -0.92 -27.64
CA PHE A 273 9.48 -0.71 -27.02
C PHE A 273 9.49 -1.11 -25.54
N ARG A 274 8.50 -0.67 -24.75
CA ARG A 274 8.36 -1.07 -23.33
C ARG A 274 8.26 -2.58 -23.17
N ASN A 275 7.41 -3.24 -23.96
CA ASN A 275 7.28 -4.69 -23.95
C ASN A 275 8.58 -5.40 -24.35
N TRP A 276 9.29 -4.88 -25.36
CA TRP A 276 10.56 -5.43 -25.80
C TRP A 276 11.65 -5.28 -24.74
N LEU A 277 11.81 -4.09 -24.17
CA LEU A 277 12.75 -3.82 -23.08
C LEU A 277 12.46 -4.72 -21.87
N GLY A 278 11.21 -4.74 -21.40
CA GLY A 278 10.78 -5.58 -20.26
C GLY A 278 11.06 -7.06 -20.49
N ARG A 279 10.82 -7.59 -21.69
CA ARG A 279 11.16 -8.99 -22.03
C ARG A 279 12.66 -9.27 -22.01
N ASN A 280 13.50 -8.34 -22.48
CA ASN A 280 14.95 -8.51 -22.42
C ASN A 280 15.46 -8.50 -20.97
N LEU A 281 14.91 -7.63 -20.12
CA LEU A 281 15.23 -7.60 -18.69
C LEU A 281 14.74 -8.87 -17.97
N GLU A 282 13.58 -9.41 -18.35
CA GLU A 282 13.05 -10.67 -17.79
C GLU A 282 13.89 -11.89 -18.22
N GLN A 283 14.37 -11.92 -19.47
CA GLN A 283 15.19 -13.01 -20.01
C GLN A 283 16.63 -12.97 -19.53
N THR A 284 17.13 -11.79 -19.14
CA THR A 284 18.49 -11.65 -18.64
C THR A 284 18.58 -12.11 -17.19
N SER A 285 19.47 -13.06 -16.92
CA SER A 285 19.79 -13.45 -15.55
C SER A 285 20.81 -12.50 -14.92
N PHE A 286 20.52 -12.00 -13.73
CA PHE A 286 21.47 -11.37 -12.84
C PHE A 286 21.98 -12.39 -11.81
N ARG A 287 23.29 -12.39 -11.57
CA ARG A 287 23.95 -13.20 -10.54
C ARG A 287 24.90 -12.30 -9.77
N LEU A 288 24.92 -12.47 -8.45
CA LEU A 288 25.99 -11.89 -7.65
C LEU A 288 27.33 -12.55 -8.01
N PRO A 289 28.45 -11.84 -7.82
CA PRO A 289 29.77 -12.46 -7.89
C PRO A 289 29.82 -13.69 -6.99
N PRO A 290 30.45 -14.79 -7.44
CA PRO A 290 30.52 -16.02 -6.66
C PRO A 290 31.17 -15.75 -5.31
N SER A 291 30.50 -16.18 -4.25
CA SER A 291 31.08 -16.18 -2.89
C SER A 291 31.81 -17.49 -2.66
N ASN A 292 32.82 -17.51 -1.79
CA ASN A 292 33.44 -18.77 -1.33
C ASN A 292 32.56 -19.45 -0.26
N SER A 293 31.23 -19.26 -0.31
CA SER A 293 30.32 -19.85 0.65
C SER A 293 30.30 -21.38 0.55
N PRO A 294 30.31 -22.10 1.67
CA PRO A 294 30.12 -23.55 1.68
C PRO A 294 28.67 -23.96 1.38
N VAL A 295 27.73 -23.02 1.24
CA VAL A 295 26.30 -23.28 0.98
C VAL A 295 25.94 -22.77 -0.41
N CYS A 296 25.51 -23.68 -1.29
CA CYS A 296 25.12 -23.36 -2.65
C CYS A 296 23.61 -23.55 -2.87
N LEU A 297 22.97 -22.63 -3.59
CA LEU A 297 21.60 -22.73 -4.07
C LEU A 297 21.59 -23.04 -5.56
N LEU A 298 20.94 -24.13 -5.94
CA LEU A 298 20.97 -24.71 -7.28
C LEU A 298 19.57 -25.15 -7.74
N THR A 299 19.35 -25.19 -9.05
CA THR A 299 18.30 -26.04 -9.63
C THR A 299 18.77 -27.49 -9.75
N LEU A 300 17.84 -28.40 -10.02
CA LEU A 300 18.17 -29.81 -10.20
C LEU A 300 19.10 -30.04 -11.40
N GLU A 301 19.01 -29.22 -12.45
CA GLU A 301 19.90 -29.30 -13.60
C GLU A 301 21.31 -28.75 -13.30
N GLN A 302 21.41 -27.77 -12.40
CA GLN A 302 22.67 -27.15 -11.99
C GLN A 302 23.50 -28.03 -11.04
N SER A 303 22.87 -28.95 -10.31
CA SER A 303 23.58 -29.89 -9.43
C SER A 303 24.41 -30.94 -10.20
N ARG A 304 24.31 -30.99 -11.53
CA ARG A 304 25.01 -31.97 -12.37
C ARG A 304 26.53 -31.87 -12.20
N LEU A 305 27.12 -33.03 -11.91
CA LEU A 305 28.56 -33.27 -11.79
C LEU A 305 29.20 -32.61 -10.57
N GLN A 306 28.39 -31.99 -9.70
CA GLN A 306 28.83 -31.47 -8.42
C GLN A 306 28.78 -32.56 -7.34
N ARG A 307 29.55 -32.37 -6.26
CA ARG A 307 29.58 -33.26 -5.09
C ARG A 307 29.41 -32.43 -3.84
N PHE A 308 28.52 -32.88 -2.96
CA PHE A 308 28.21 -32.21 -1.70
C PHE A 308 28.30 -33.19 -0.55
N ALA A 309 28.75 -32.72 0.61
CA ALA A 309 28.71 -33.53 1.83
C ALA A 309 27.25 -33.75 2.28
N ALA A 310 26.42 -32.71 2.11
CA ALA A 310 24.99 -32.77 2.37
C ALA A 310 24.16 -32.05 1.30
N SER A 311 22.95 -32.55 1.04
CA SER A 311 22.02 -31.96 0.08
C SER A 311 20.61 -31.83 0.67
N ILE A 312 19.92 -30.75 0.31
CA ILE A 312 18.52 -30.54 0.61
C ILE A 312 17.79 -30.43 -0.73
N VAL A 313 16.82 -31.29 -0.99
CA VAL A 313 15.89 -31.09 -2.11
C VAL A 313 14.63 -30.47 -1.53
N ALA A 314 14.46 -29.18 -1.78
CA ALA A 314 13.42 -28.38 -1.18
C ALA A 314 12.21 -28.20 -2.11
N GLY A 315 11.03 -28.01 -1.52
CA GLY A 315 9.79 -27.80 -2.28
C GLY A 315 9.37 -29.02 -3.08
N CYS A 316 9.45 -30.22 -2.51
CA CYS A 316 9.09 -31.50 -3.14
C CYS A 316 7.57 -31.67 -3.33
N SER A 317 6.95 -30.78 -4.12
CA SER A 317 5.55 -30.82 -4.50
C SER A 317 5.38 -31.24 -5.96
N ARG A 318 4.16 -31.68 -6.33
CA ARG A 318 3.81 -32.02 -7.72
C ARG A 318 4.07 -30.87 -8.70
N GLY A 319 3.93 -29.63 -8.23
CA GLY A 319 4.12 -28.42 -9.02
C GLY A 319 5.58 -28.12 -9.39
N HIS A 320 6.54 -28.60 -8.61
CA HIS A 320 7.96 -28.29 -8.79
C HIS A 320 8.82 -29.51 -9.13
N LEU A 321 8.45 -30.70 -8.63
CA LEU A 321 9.23 -31.93 -8.79
C LEU A 321 8.31 -33.10 -9.22
N PRO A 322 8.28 -33.50 -10.51
CA PRO A 322 9.00 -32.97 -11.68
C PRO A 322 8.49 -31.62 -12.23
N GLY A 323 7.34 -31.15 -11.76
CA GLY A 323 6.60 -30.01 -12.28
C GLY A 323 5.70 -30.35 -13.48
N PRO A 324 4.87 -29.40 -13.95
CA PRO A 324 4.00 -29.59 -15.10
C PRO A 324 4.77 -29.58 -16.44
N PRO A 325 4.20 -30.15 -17.52
CA PRO A 325 4.78 -30.01 -18.84
C PRO A 325 4.82 -28.52 -19.25
N PRO A 326 5.92 -28.04 -19.85
CA PRO A 326 5.99 -26.68 -20.34
C PRO A 326 4.95 -26.45 -21.44
N ALA A 327 4.30 -25.28 -21.40
CA ALA A 327 3.43 -24.84 -22.48
C ALA A 327 4.28 -24.54 -23.72
N HIS A 328 4.01 -25.24 -24.82
CA HIS A 328 4.69 -25.01 -26.10
C HIS A 328 3.71 -24.39 -27.10
N THR A 329 4.08 -23.25 -27.69
CA THR A 329 3.22 -22.52 -28.63
C THR A 329 3.09 -23.20 -29.99
N PHE A 330 4.18 -23.83 -30.48
CA PHE A 330 4.24 -24.32 -31.87
C PHE A 330 4.03 -25.83 -32.04
N PHE A 331 4.59 -26.65 -31.14
CA PHE A 331 4.58 -28.11 -31.29
C PHE A 331 4.07 -28.81 -30.03
N ASN A 332 2.99 -29.57 -30.18
CA ASN A 332 2.54 -30.51 -29.16
C ASN A 332 3.52 -31.68 -29.03
N GLN A 333 3.37 -32.48 -27.96
CA GLN A 333 4.29 -33.58 -27.64
C GLN A 333 4.38 -34.65 -28.76
N ARG A 334 3.29 -34.88 -29.51
CA ARG A 334 3.27 -35.84 -30.61
C ARG A 334 4.12 -35.36 -31.78
N VAL A 335 3.98 -34.10 -32.17
CA VAL A 335 4.78 -33.49 -33.25
C VAL A 335 6.26 -33.48 -32.86
N ARG A 336 6.58 -33.12 -31.61
CA ARG A 336 7.96 -33.17 -31.10
C ARG A 336 8.57 -34.57 -31.25
N ALA A 337 7.84 -35.61 -30.84
CA ALA A 337 8.30 -36.99 -30.98
C ALA A 337 8.55 -37.40 -32.44
N GLN A 338 7.66 -37.02 -33.36
CA GLN A 338 7.83 -37.30 -34.80
C GLN A 338 9.04 -36.58 -35.42
N LEU A 339 9.37 -35.39 -34.90
CA LEU A 339 10.53 -34.62 -35.33
C LEU A 339 11.84 -35.02 -34.63
N GLY A 340 11.81 -36.01 -33.73
CA GLY A 340 12.98 -36.40 -32.93
C GLY A 340 13.39 -35.36 -31.88
N LEU A 341 12.50 -34.41 -31.54
CA LEU A 341 12.72 -33.41 -30.50
C LEU A 341 12.43 -33.97 -29.10
N PRO A 342 13.11 -33.48 -28.04
CA PRO A 342 12.88 -33.93 -26.67
C PRO A 342 11.42 -33.80 -26.25
N THR A 343 10.82 -34.89 -25.78
CA THR A 343 9.45 -34.91 -25.26
C THR A 343 9.41 -34.60 -23.77
N TRP A 344 8.22 -34.27 -23.26
CA TRP A 344 7.99 -34.12 -21.82
C TRP A 344 8.36 -35.39 -21.04
N SER A 345 7.97 -36.57 -21.53
CA SER A 345 8.33 -37.85 -20.88
C SER A 345 9.84 -38.05 -20.78
N GLN A 346 10.60 -37.69 -21.82
CA GLN A 346 12.06 -37.72 -21.80
C GLN A 346 12.64 -36.68 -20.82
N ASN A 347 12.03 -35.51 -20.70
CA ASN A 347 12.44 -34.49 -19.72
C ASN A 347 12.21 -34.96 -18.28
N VAL A 348 11.04 -35.56 -17.99
CA VAL A 348 10.74 -36.16 -16.68
C VAL A 348 11.74 -37.25 -16.34
N ALA A 349 12.05 -38.15 -17.29
CA ALA A 349 13.06 -39.20 -17.08
C ALA A 349 14.45 -38.61 -16.80
N ARG A 350 14.85 -37.56 -17.51
CA ARG A 350 16.12 -36.87 -17.27
C ARG A 350 16.15 -36.18 -15.89
N LYS A 351 15.08 -35.50 -15.50
CA LYS A 351 14.98 -34.89 -14.16
C LYS A 351 15.01 -35.97 -13.07
N LEU A 352 14.30 -37.09 -13.25
CA LEU A 352 14.35 -38.22 -12.31
C LEU A 352 15.77 -38.77 -12.18
N HIS A 353 16.49 -38.95 -13.30
CA HIS A 353 17.89 -39.35 -13.27
C HIS A 353 18.77 -38.37 -12.49
N HIS A 354 18.54 -37.06 -12.63
CA HIS A 354 19.26 -36.05 -11.84
C HIS A 354 18.88 -36.10 -10.35
N PHE A 355 17.60 -36.30 -10.03
CA PHE A 355 17.12 -36.49 -8.67
C PHE A 355 17.81 -37.70 -8.00
N CYS A 356 17.79 -38.87 -8.63
CA CYS A 356 18.48 -40.07 -8.10
C CYS A 356 19.97 -39.82 -7.88
N ARG A 357 20.64 -39.11 -8.80
CA ARG A 357 22.06 -38.76 -8.62
C ARG A 357 22.33 -37.83 -7.45
N VAL A 358 21.42 -36.89 -7.16
CA VAL A 358 21.53 -36.02 -5.97
C VAL A 358 21.44 -36.86 -4.70
N LEU A 359 20.55 -37.86 -4.69
CA LEU A 359 20.41 -38.78 -3.57
C LEU A 359 21.67 -39.65 -3.37
N HIS A 360 22.26 -40.18 -4.46
CA HIS A 360 23.53 -40.94 -4.38
C HIS A 360 24.72 -40.08 -3.96
N GLY A 361 24.75 -38.82 -4.40
CA GLY A 361 25.93 -37.96 -4.36
C GLY A 361 26.27 -37.37 -2.99
N ALA A 362 25.34 -37.40 -2.03
CA ALA A 362 25.53 -36.82 -0.71
C ALA A 362 25.49 -37.88 0.41
N GLN A 363 26.22 -37.63 1.49
CA GLN A 363 26.20 -38.50 2.67
C GLN A 363 24.94 -38.26 3.52
N GLN A 364 24.41 -37.03 3.49
CA GLN A 364 23.19 -36.64 4.18
C GLN A 364 22.26 -35.91 3.20
N VAL A 365 21.00 -36.33 3.17
CA VAL A 365 19.96 -35.84 2.26
C VAL A 365 18.70 -35.53 3.06
N LEU A 366 18.19 -34.31 2.89
CA LEU A 366 16.89 -33.91 3.41
C LEU A 366 15.95 -33.57 2.24
N LEU A 367 14.77 -34.19 2.21
CA LEU A 367 13.70 -33.85 1.28
C LEU A 367 12.61 -33.07 2.02
N THR A 368 12.33 -31.84 1.62
CA THR A 368 11.32 -31.00 2.29
C THR A 368 10.11 -30.75 1.41
N ARG A 369 8.94 -30.62 2.04
CA ARG A 369 7.69 -30.16 1.40
C ARG A 369 6.88 -29.35 2.41
N HIS A 370 5.90 -28.58 1.96
CA HIS A 370 4.84 -28.03 2.78
C HIS A 370 3.48 -28.65 2.43
N ALA A 371 2.57 -28.70 3.41
CA ALA A 371 1.24 -29.28 3.28
C ALA A 371 0.23 -28.28 2.73
N GLU A 372 0.34 -26.99 3.07
CA GLU A 372 -0.58 -25.95 2.65
C GLU A 372 0.14 -24.72 2.07
N GLN A 373 -0.50 -24.06 1.11
CA GLN A 373 -0.10 -22.75 0.61
C GLN A 373 -1.35 -21.89 0.44
N ASP A 374 -1.35 -20.69 1.02
CA ASP A 374 -2.47 -19.74 0.96
C ASP A 374 -3.81 -20.33 1.43
N GLY A 375 -3.75 -21.28 2.39
CA GLY A 375 -4.92 -22.00 2.94
C GLY A 375 -5.40 -23.19 2.10
N GLU A 376 -4.71 -23.52 1.01
CA GLU A 376 -5.05 -24.64 0.12
C GLU A 376 -4.02 -25.78 0.24
N PRO A 377 -4.45 -27.05 0.20
CA PRO A 377 -3.54 -28.18 0.30
C PRO A 377 -2.65 -28.34 -0.94
N VAL A 378 -1.37 -28.62 -0.73
CA VAL A 378 -0.36 -28.79 -1.78
C VAL A 378 -0.09 -30.28 -2.02
N ALA A 379 -0.29 -30.71 -3.27
CA ALA A 379 -0.04 -32.09 -3.65
C ALA A 379 1.46 -32.45 -3.56
N ILE A 380 1.76 -33.56 -2.89
CA ILE A 380 3.11 -34.13 -2.76
C ILE A 380 3.72 -34.47 -4.14
N SER A 381 5.05 -34.37 -4.26
CA SER A 381 5.75 -34.89 -5.43
C SER A 381 5.52 -36.40 -5.58
N PRO A 382 5.19 -36.90 -6.79
CA PRO A 382 5.03 -38.35 -6.99
C PRO A 382 6.32 -39.13 -6.69
N TRP A 383 7.50 -38.50 -6.79
CA TRP A 383 8.77 -39.16 -6.48
C TRP A 383 8.99 -39.30 -4.97
N LEU A 384 8.62 -38.26 -4.21
CA LEU A 384 8.66 -38.30 -2.75
C LEU A 384 7.61 -39.27 -2.20
N GLU A 385 6.39 -39.25 -2.75
CA GLU A 385 5.33 -40.18 -2.36
C GLU A 385 5.73 -41.65 -2.61
N LEU A 386 6.32 -41.96 -3.77
CA LEU A 386 6.83 -43.31 -4.06
C LEU A 386 7.92 -43.74 -3.07
N LEU A 387 8.81 -42.83 -2.72
CA LEU A 387 9.91 -43.05 -1.80
C LEU A 387 9.39 -43.33 -0.38
N ASP A 388 8.45 -42.52 0.11
CA ASP A 388 7.81 -42.71 1.43
C ASP A 388 7.04 -44.04 1.50
N VAL A 389 6.24 -44.34 0.47
CA VAL A 389 5.45 -45.59 0.40
C VAL A 389 6.36 -46.81 0.34
N PHE A 390 7.45 -46.76 -0.44
CA PHE A 390 8.39 -47.87 -0.56
C PHE A 390 9.14 -48.10 0.74
N TYR A 391 9.68 -47.04 1.37
CA TYR A 391 10.36 -47.13 2.66
C TYR A 391 9.43 -47.68 3.76
N HIS A 392 8.20 -47.15 3.86
CA HIS A 392 7.22 -47.64 4.81
C HIS A 392 6.86 -49.12 4.57
N SER A 393 6.74 -49.53 3.31
CA SER A 393 6.44 -50.93 2.96
C SER A 393 7.59 -51.89 3.32
N ALA A 394 8.84 -51.41 3.29
CA ALA A 394 10.03 -52.19 3.63
C ALA A 394 10.20 -52.37 5.15
N TRP A 395 10.09 -51.29 5.95
CA TRP A 395 10.42 -51.33 7.38
C TRP A 395 9.28 -50.95 8.34
N GLN A 396 8.10 -50.57 7.84
CA GLN A 396 6.98 -50.06 8.65
C GLN A 396 7.34 -48.84 9.51
N GLN A 397 8.28 -48.01 9.01
CA GLN A 397 8.76 -46.79 9.64
C GLN A 397 8.48 -45.57 8.74
N SER A 398 8.84 -44.38 9.22
CA SER A 398 8.77 -43.12 8.46
C SER A 398 10.16 -42.48 8.36
N LEU A 399 10.42 -41.81 7.24
CA LEU A 399 11.64 -41.01 7.03
C LEU A 399 11.54 -39.60 7.64
N GLU A 400 10.39 -39.22 8.20
CA GLU A 400 10.17 -37.89 8.77
C GLU A 400 11.16 -37.57 9.90
N ASP A 401 11.85 -36.43 9.79
CA ASP A 401 12.81 -35.98 10.80
C ASP A 401 12.10 -35.37 12.01
N THR A 402 11.67 -36.24 12.92
CA THR A 402 11.00 -35.85 14.19
C THR A 402 11.83 -34.90 15.05
N GLU A 403 13.16 -34.97 14.98
CA GLU A 403 14.04 -34.06 15.72
C GLU A 403 14.05 -32.67 15.07
N LEU A 404 14.07 -32.59 13.73
CA LEU A 404 13.95 -31.32 13.04
C LEU A 404 12.59 -30.66 13.32
N HIS A 405 11.50 -31.42 13.32
CA HIS A 405 10.16 -30.96 13.75
C HIS A 405 10.20 -30.31 15.12
N ARG A 406 10.78 -31.01 16.11
CA ARG A 406 10.92 -30.51 17.48
C ARG A 406 11.73 -29.22 17.55
N LEU A 407 12.81 -29.13 16.78
CA LEU A 407 13.68 -27.95 16.79
C LEU A 407 13.07 -26.75 16.06
N VAL A 408 12.33 -26.95 14.96
CA VAL A 408 11.70 -25.85 14.20
C VAL A 408 10.68 -25.09 15.04
N VAL A 409 9.90 -25.79 15.86
CA VAL A 409 8.93 -25.16 16.78
C VAL A 409 9.58 -24.67 18.07
N HIS A 410 10.86 -24.97 18.30
CA HIS A 410 11.52 -24.60 19.55
C HIS A 410 11.83 -23.09 19.57
N PRO A 411 11.38 -22.34 20.59
CA PRO A 411 11.54 -20.88 20.64
C PRO A 411 13.01 -20.42 20.51
N GLN A 412 13.96 -21.18 21.08
CA GLN A 412 15.38 -20.84 21.03
C GLN A 412 16.06 -21.12 19.68
N ALA A 413 15.41 -21.83 18.76
CA ALA A 413 15.97 -22.17 17.44
C ALA A 413 15.59 -21.15 16.34
N GLN A 414 14.69 -20.22 16.67
CA GLN A 414 14.26 -19.16 15.76
C GLN A 414 15.37 -18.10 15.61
N PRO A 415 15.73 -17.69 14.38
CA PRO A 415 16.70 -16.62 14.14
C PRO A 415 16.05 -15.26 14.43
N ALA A 416 15.89 -14.94 15.70
CA ALA A 416 15.73 -13.58 16.21
C ALA A 416 16.04 -13.64 17.71
N SER A 417 16.89 -12.73 18.20
CA SER A 417 17.02 -12.45 19.63
C SER A 417 15.61 -12.44 20.22
N PRO A 418 15.24 -13.38 21.11
CA PRO A 418 14.05 -13.14 21.90
C PRO A 418 14.36 -11.83 22.59
N ASP A 419 13.59 -10.79 22.26
CA ASP A 419 13.57 -9.61 23.09
C ASP A 419 13.16 -10.13 24.46
N THR A 420 14.15 -10.37 25.33
CA THR A 420 13.94 -10.90 26.67
C THR A 420 13.24 -9.87 27.55
N ALA A 421 12.95 -8.67 27.00
CA ALA A 421 12.00 -7.76 27.58
C ALA A 421 10.71 -8.51 27.89
N ARG A 422 10.35 -8.46 29.17
CA ARG A 422 9.05 -8.90 29.63
C ARG A 422 7.99 -8.21 28.76
N LEU A 423 7.07 -8.99 28.18
CA LEU A 423 5.92 -8.42 27.49
C LEU A 423 5.21 -7.43 28.41
N PRO A 424 4.77 -6.27 27.90
CA PRO A 424 3.99 -5.33 28.71
C PRO A 424 2.76 -6.03 29.29
N ASP A 425 2.34 -5.59 30.48
CA ASP A 425 1.13 -6.09 31.11
C ASP A 425 -0.09 -5.77 30.23
N GLY A 426 -1.19 -6.51 30.42
CA GLY A 426 -2.42 -6.30 29.65
C GLY A 426 -2.94 -4.88 29.80
N GLU A 427 -3.11 -4.19 28.67
CA GLU A 427 -3.64 -2.82 28.64
C GLU A 427 -5.13 -2.78 28.98
N THR A 428 -5.59 -1.65 29.50
CA THR A 428 -7.03 -1.37 29.71
C THR A 428 -7.56 -0.41 28.64
N ARG A 429 -8.88 -0.36 28.46
CA ARG A 429 -9.52 0.59 27.53
C ARG A 429 -8.99 2.01 27.77
N PRO A 430 -8.55 2.72 26.71
CA PRO A 430 -7.90 4.00 26.89
C PRO A 430 -8.88 5.04 27.42
N ALA A 431 -8.48 5.68 28.51
CA ALA A 431 -9.17 6.82 29.11
C ALA A 431 -8.13 7.88 29.57
N PRO A 432 -7.31 8.40 28.64
CA PRO A 432 -6.24 9.32 29.00
C PRO A 432 -6.79 10.63 29.57
N PRO A 433 -6.11 11.25 30.54
CA PRO A 433 -6.34 12.65 30.86
C PRO A 433 -5.81 13.54 29.73
N ALA A 434 -6.38 14.74 29.57
CA ALA A 434 -5.79 15.79 28.74
C ALA A 434 -5.12 16.84 29.64
N PRO A 435 -3.78 16.85 29.78
CA PRO A 435 -3.07 17.92 30.49
C PRO A 435 -3.37 19.29 29.88
N ALA A 436 -3.38 20.35 30.70
CA ALA A 436 -3.68 21.71 30.26
C ALA A 436 -2.80 22.18 29.08
N ALA A 437 -1.55 21.72 28.99
CA ALA A 437 -0.63 22.03 27.90
C ALA A 437 -1.06 21.48 26.52
N LEU A 438 -1.88 20.42 26.50
CA LEU A 438 -2.43 19.83 25.27
C LEU A 438 -3.81 20.37 24.93
N GLN A 439 -4.50 21.01 25.87
CA GLN A 439 -5.87 21.48 25.64
C GLN A 439 -5.87 22.69 24.68
N PRO A 440 -6.78 22.73 23.70
CA PRO A 440 -6.93 23.88 22.82
C PRO A 440 -7.44 25.10 23.61
N ALA A 441 -6.83 26.25 23.37
CA ALA A 441 -7.22 27.53 23.99
C ALA A 441 -8.59 28.05 23.51
N SER A 442 -9.05 27.57 22.35
CA SER A 442 -10.31 27.97 21.74
C SER A 442 -11.04 26.76 21.16
N TRP A 443 -12.36 26.75 21.26
CA TRP A 443 -13.20 25.64 20.82
C TRP A 443 -14.04 26.05 19.62
N THR A 444 -14.07 25.18 18.62
CA THR A 444 -15.02 25.30 17.52
C THR A 444 -16.30 24.52 17.82
N ALA A 445 -17.37 24.80 17.07
CA ALA A 445 -18.56 23.96 17.07
C ALA A 445 -18.23 22.48 16.80
N TYR A 446 -17.21 22.21 15.97
CA TYR A 446 -16.73 20.86 15.68
C TYR A 446 -15.97 20.24 16.85
N THR A 447 -15.13 21.00 17.55
CA THR A 447 -14.44 20.56 18.78
C THR A 447 -15.46 20.17 19.86
N HIS A 448 -16.49 20.98 20.05
CA HIS A 448 -17.58 20.70 20.97
C HIS A 448 -18.35 19.42 20.57
N GLN A 449 -18.75 19.30 19.30
CA GLN A 449 -19.42 18.11 18.79
C GLN A 449 -18.55 16.86 18.98
N ARG A 450 -17.25 16.93 18.67
CA ARG A 450 -16.34 15.79 18.78
C ARG A 450 -16.18 15.30 20.21
N LEU A 451 -16.17 16.22 21.19
CA LEU A 451 -16.10 15.88 22.61
C LEU A 451 -17.37 15.17 23.08
N ILE A 452 -18.55 15.59 22.60
CA ILE A 452 -19.84 14.92 22.86
C ILE A 452 -19.87 13.54 22.21
N ASP A 453 -19.49 13.46 20.93
CA ASP A 453 -19.49 12.21 20.16
C ASP A 453 -18.60 11.15 20.81
N CYS A 454 -17.40 11.54 21.25
CA CYS A 454 -16.45 10.66 21.92
C CYS A 454 -15.29 11.46 22.57
N PRO A 455 -15.13 11.40 23.91
CA PRO A 455 -14.04 12.08 24.61
C PRO A 455 -12.64 11.69 24.12
N TYR A 456 -12.43 10.40 23.79
CA TYR A 456 -11.15 9.95 23.23
C TYR A 456 -10.88 10.52 21.83
N ARG A 457 -11.93 10.72 21.02
CA ARG A 457 -11.79 11.32 19.68
C ARG A 457 -11.34 12.78 19.79
N TYR A 458 -11.86 13.52 20.78
CA TYR A 458 -11.35 14.84 21.16
C TYR A 458 -9.88 14.77 21.60
N PHE A 459 -9.52 13.82 22.48
CA PHE A 459 -8.13 13.67 22.91
C PHE A 459 -7.18 13.45 21.72
N ALA A 460 -7.51 12.53 20.81
CA ALA A 460 -6.66 12.23 19.66
C ALA A 460 -6.57 13.41 18.67
N ALA A 461 -7.70 14.03 18.34
CA ALA A 461 -7.75 15.01 17.25
C ALA A 461 -7.46 16.46 17.70
N ASP A 462 -7.98 16.89 18.84
CA ASP A 462 -7.88 18.27 19.31
C ASP A 462 -6.72 18.44 20.31
N ALA A 463 -6.49 17.46 21.21
CA ALA A 463 -5.41 17.55 22.19
C ALA A 463 -4.05 17.10 21.62
N LEU A 464 -3.98 15.93 21.00
CA LEU A 464 -2.75 15.43 20.35
C LEU A 464 -2.55 15.98 18.93
N LYS A 465 -3.57 16.62 18.34
CA LYS A 465 -3.53 17.16 16.97
C LYS A 465 -3.20 16.11 15.91
N LEU A 466 -3.58 14.86 16.16
CA LEU A 466 -3.43 13.78 15.19
C LEU A 466 -4.41 14.00 14.04
N LYS A 467 -3.92 13.77 12.82
CA LYS A 467 -4.73 13.80 11.61
C LYS A 467 -4.81 12.40 11.01
N PRO A 468 -5.93 12.04 10.36
CA PRO A 468 -5.96 10.86 9.49
C PRO A 468 -4.84 10.95 8.45
N ARG A 469 -4.42 9.79 7.94
CA ARG A 469 -3.52 9.77 6.79
C ARG A 469 -4.24 10.39 5.60
N GLU A 470 -3.66 11.42 5.03
CA GLU A 470 -4.16 12.01 3.78
C GLU A 470 -3.96 10.97 2.67
N GLU A 471 -5.01 10.76 1.87
CA GLU A 471 -5.01 9.86 0.72
C GLU A 471 -5.30 10.68 -0.54
N ILE A 472 -4.66 10.30 -1.64
CA ILE A 472 -4.91 10.93 -2.93
C ILE A 472 -6.25 10.41 -3.42
N SER A 473 -7.25 11.27 -3.42
CA SER A 473 -8.53 11.00 -4.03
C SER A 473 -8.53 11.61 -5.41
N GLU A 474 -8.48 10.78 -6.45
CA GLU A 474 -8.66 11.30 -7.81
C GLU A 474 -10.04 11.98 -7.93
N ALA A 475 -11.07 11.51 -7.22
CA ALA A 475 -12.42 12.06 -7.19
C ALA A 475 -12.59 13.26 -6.23
N LEU A 476 -13.41 14.24 -6.63
CA LEU A 476 -13.87 15.29 -5.71
C LEU A 476 -14.69 14.68 -4.57
N SER A 477 -14.29 14.90 -3.32
CA SER A 477 -15.02 14.37 -2.16
C SER A 477 -16.32 15.15 -1.91
N LYS A 478 -17.23 14.58 -1.12
CA LYS A 478 -18.45 15.30 -0.69
C LYS A 478 -18.13 16.55 0.14
N SER A 479 -17.03 16.52 0.90
CA SER A 479 -16.58 17.67 1.69
C SER A 479 -16.09 18.79 0.79
N ASP A 480 -15.27 18.47 -0.22
CA ASP A 480 -14.78 19.45 -1.20
C ASP A 480 -15.93 20.05 -1.99
N TYR A 481 -16.89 19.24 -2.42
CA TYR A 481 -18.13 19.70 -3.05
C TYR A 481 -18.89 20.69 -2.15
N GLY A 482 -19.06 20.35 -0.86
CA GLY A 482 -19.68 21.25 0.11
C GLY A 482 -18.97 22.60 0.22
N ALA A 483 -17.64 22.60 0.29
CA ALA A 483 -16.84 23.84 0.34
C ALA A 483 -17.00 24.70 -0.92
N LEU A 484 -17.09 24.09 -2.11
CA LEU A 484 -17.36 24.81 -3.36
C LEU A 484 -18.76 25.44 -3.35
N VAL A 485 -19.78 24.70 -2.90
CA VAL A 485 -21.16 25.20 -2.79
C VAL A 485 -21.24 26.39 -1.83
N HIS A 486 -20.63 26.27 -0.64
CA HIS A 486 -20.54 27.38 0.33
C HIS A 486 -19.91 28.62 -0.29
N ARG A 487 -18.78 28.45 -0.99
CA ARG A 487 -18.09 29.56 -1.67
C ARG A 487 -18.96 30.23 -2.75
N ILE A 488 -19.74 29.45 -3.49
CA ILE A 488 -20.65 29.99 -4.52
C ILE A 488 -21.76 30.81 -3.87
N VAL A 489 -22.38 30.28 -2.82
CA VAL A 489 -23.45 30.96 -2.08
C VAL A 489 -22.92 32.22 -1.38
N GLN A 490 -21.73 32.16 -0.80
CA GLN A 490 -21.05 33.32 -0.25
C GLN A 490 -20.85 34.41 -1.31
N ALA A 491 -20.29 34.05 -2.46
CA ALA A 491 -20.02 35.00 -3.54
C ALA A 491 -21.28 35.58 -4.18
N PHE A 492 -22.42 34.89 -4.07
CA PHE A 492 -23.70 35.42 -4.51
C PHE A 492 -24.19 36.56 -3.60
N HIS A 493 -23.93 36.44 -2.29
CA HIS A 493 -24.44 37.36 -1.26
C HIS A 493 -23.44 38.41 -0.79
N SER A 494 -22.14 38.21 -1.04
CA SER A 494 -21.06 39.09 -0.61
C SER A 494 -19.95 39.18 -1.65
N ASP A 495 -19.16 40.25 -1.57
CA ASP A 495 -18.00 40.41 -2.44
C ASP A 495 -16.90 39.42 -2.04
N VAL A 496 -16.49 38.60 -3.02
CA VAL A 496 -15.45 37.59 -2.85
C VAL A 496 -14.47 37.76 -4.00
N ASP A 497 -13.21 37.99 -3.65
CA ASP A 497 -12.14 38.25 -4.60
C ASP A 497 -12.17 37.26 -5.78
N TRP A 498 -12.10 37.83 -6.99
CA TRP A 498 -12.04 37.12 -8.28
C TRP A 498 -13.32 36.38 -8.70
N LEU A 499 -14.43 36.57 -7.98
CA LEU A 499 -15.73 35.99 -8.34
C LEU A 499 -16.71 37.07 -8.85
N PRO A 500 -17.65 36.71 -9.74
CA PRO A 500 -18.47 37.70 -10.45
C PRO A 500 -19.67 38.28 -9.67
N GLY A 501 -19.84 37.94 -8.39
CA GLY A 501 -20.89 38.53 -7.53
C GLY A 501 -20.42 39.78 -6.79
N PRO A 502 -21.17 40.29 -5.80
CA PRO A 502 -22.46 39.80 -5.32
C PRO A 502 -23.64 40.21 -6.22
N TRP A 503 -24.81 39.62 -5.98
CA TRP A 503 -26.08 40.08 -6.56
C TRP A 503 -26.48 41.44 -5.98
N SER A 504 -26.83 42.38 -6.84
CA SER A 504 -27.14 43.77 -6.45
C SER A 504 -28.59 44.20 -6.68
N GLY A 505 -29.41 43.33 -7.29
CA GLY A 505 -30.82 43.62 -7.58
C GLY A 505 -31.77 43.19 -6.45
N PRO A 506 -33.07 43.54 -6.52
CA PRO A 506 -34.07 42.89 -5.68
C PRO A 506 -34.18 41.39 -6.05
N LEU A 507 -34.35 40.52 -5.06
CA LEU A 507 -34.61 39.10 -5.26
C LEU A 507 -36.11 38.85 -5.22
N ASP A 508 -36.75 39.05 -6.37
CA ASP A 508 -38.17 38.77 -6.60
C ASP A 508 -38.38 37.96 -7.88
N ASP A 509 -39.62 37.53 -8.12
CA ASP A 509 -39.99 36.73 -9.28
C ASP A 509 -39.65 37.41 -10.62
N SER A 510 -39.53 38.75 -10.65
CA SER A 510 -39.25 39.51 -11.87
C SER A 510 -37.77 39.52 -12.26
N GLN A 511 -36.86 39.41 -11.28
CA GLN A 511 -35.41 39.38 -11.49
C GLN A 511 -34.81 37.98 -11.36
N ARG A 512 -35.64 36.97 -11.13
CA ARG A 512 -35.25 35.58 -10.89
C ARG A 512 -34.28 35.04 -11.95
N ASP A 513 -34.57 35.23 -13.23
CA ASP A 513 -33.73 34.71 -14.31
C ASP A 513 -32.35 35.37 -14.37
N ALA A 514 -32.27 36.67 -14.05
CA ALA A 514 -31.00 37.40 -13.99
C ALA A 514 -30.16 36.96 -12.77
N ALA A 515 -30.79 36.74 -11.62
CA ALA A 515 -30.15 36.19 -10.43
C ALA A 515 -29.62 34.76 -10.68
N LEU A 516 -30.43 33.91 -11.33
CA LEU A 516 -30.04 32.56 -11.71
C LEU A 516 -28.85 32.56 -12.69
N ALA A 517 -28.84 33.49 -13.65
CA ALA A 517 -27.73 33.64 -14.59
C ALA A 517 -26.42 34.05 -13.90
N LEU A 518 -26.49 34.96 -12.92
CA LEU A 518 -25.32 35.34 -12.12
C LEU A 518 -24.82 34.14 -11.30
N LEU A 519 -25.71 33.46 -10.59
CA LEU A 519 -25.36 32.32 -9.74
C LEU A 519 -24.74 31.16 -10.56
N THR A 520 -25.24 30.93 -11.78
CA THR A 520 -24.66 30.00 -12.74
C THR A 520 -23.24 30.41 -13.14
N ARG A 521 -23.01 31.71 -13.41
CA ARG A 521 -21.69 32.23 -13.76
C ARG A 521 -20.69 32.09 -12.61
N ILE A 522 -21.10 32.39 -11.38
CA ILE A 522 -20.27 32.17 -10.17
C ILE A 522 -19.89 30.70 -10.08
N SER A 523 -20.87 29.80 -10.25
CA SER A 523 -20.67 28.35 -10.19
C SER A 523 -19.64 27.87 -11.22
N ASP A 524 -19.71 28.38 -12.44
CA ASP A 524 -18.78 28.03 -13.52
C ASP A 524 -17.35 28.48 -13.24
N VAL A 525 -17.17 29.67 -12.65
CA VAL A 525 -15.85 30.18 -12.25
C VAL A 525 -15.27 29.36 -11.10
N VAL A 526 -16.07 29.05 -10.07
CA VAL A 526 -15.63 28.29 -8.89
C VAL A 526 -15.24 26.85 -9.25
N PHE A 527 -16.04 26.17 -10.08
CA PHE A 527 -15.74 24.80 -10.50
C PHE A 527 -14.65 24.70 -11.56
N LYS A 528 -14.23 25.82 -12.19
CA LYS A 528 -13.22 25.81 -13.26
C LYS A 528 -11.93 25.12 -12.84
N ASP A 529 -11.41 25.43 -11.66
CA ASP A 529 -10.17 24.85 -11.16
C ASP A 529 -10.38 23.38 -10.75
N ALA A 530 -11.46 23.07 -10.04
CA ALA A 530 -11.80 21.69 -9.69
C ALA A 530 -11.96 20.78 -10.93
N ILE A 531 -12.50 21.30 -12.05
CA ILE A 531 -12.64 20.57 -13.32
C ILE A 531 -11.29 20.38 -14.03
N LYS A 532 -10.39 21.36 -13.95
CA LYS A 532 -9.02 21.20 -14.46
C LYS A 532 -8.26 20.13 -13.68
N ASP A 533 -8.48 20.08 -12.37
CA ASP A 533 -7.85 19.09 -11.50
C ASP A 533 -8.44 17.70 -11.66
N ASN A 534 -9.76 17.60 -11.83
CA ASN A 534 -10.46 16.36 -12.14
C ASN A 534 -11.72 16.61 -12.98
N PHE A 535 -11.77 15.97 -14.16
CA PHE A 535 -12.91 16.06 -15.07
C PHE A 535 -14.26 15.63 -14.43
N GLN A 536 -14.25 14.72 -13.44
CA GLN A 536 -15.47 14.25 -12.74
C GLN A 536 -16.12 15.36 -11.91
N ALA A 537 -15.40 16.45 -11.57
CA ALA A 537 -16.00 17.64 -10.97
C ALA A 537 -17.12 18.24 -11.85
N ARG A 538 -17.14 17.96 -13.16
CA ARG A 538 -18.25 18.33 -14.05
C ARG A 538 -19.58 17.71 -13.63
N SER A 539 -19.58 16.47 -13.14
CA SER A 539 -20.80 15.80 -12.68
C SER A 539 -21.36 16.49 -11.43
N TRP A 540 -20.50 16.93 -10.52
CA TRP A 540 -20.88 17.70 -9.34
C TRP A 540 -21.41 19.09 -9.69
N LEU A 541 -20.78 19.78 -10.65
CA LEU A 541 -21.30 21.05 -11.18
C LEU A 541 -22.68 20.88 -11.80
N GLN A 542 -22.90 19.81 -12.56
CA GLN A 542 -24.21 19.53 -13.17
C GLN A 542 -25.29 19.26 -12.11
N GLN A 543 -24.96 18.54 -11.05
CA GLN A 543 -25.87 18.35 -9.91
C GLN A 543 -26.20 19.69 -9.24
N TRP A 544 -25.19 20.49 -8.92
CA TRP A 544 -25.39 21.83 -8.34
C TRP A 544 -26.27 22.72 -9.21
N ARG A 545 -26.05 22.73 -10.54
CA ARG A 545 -26.88 23.47 -11.50
C ARG A 545 -28.35 23.05 -11.48
N GLY A 546 -28.65 21.78 -11.23
CA GLY A 546 -30.02 21.28 -11.06
C GLY A 546 -30.73 21.87 -9.84
N VAL A 547 -29.97 22.20 -8.78
CA VAL A 547 -30.50 22.71 -7.49
C VAL A 547 -30.60 24.24 -7.47
N LEU A 548 -29.89 24.94 -8.36
CA LEU A 548 -29.89 26.41 -8.40
C LEU A 548 -31.29 27.06 -8.43
N PRO A 549 -32.26 26.56 -9.23
CA PRO A 549 -33.61 27.13 -9.26
C PRO A 549 -34.30 27.02 -7.89
N ASP A 550 -34.24 25.86 -7.24
CA ASP A 550 -34.88 25.62 -5.95
C ASP A 550 -34.23 26.42 -4.82
N TYR A 551 -32.90 26.55 -4.85
CA TYR A 551 -32.18 27.43 -3.92
C TYR A 551 -32.65 28.88 -4.05
N LEU A 552 -32.81 29.37 -5.29
CA LEU A 552 -33.26 30.73 -5.54
C LEU A 552 -34.73 30.93 -5.13
N ASP A 553 -35.59 29.94 -5.36
CA ASP A 553 -36.99 29.98 -4.92
C ASP A 553 -37.09 30.02 -3.40
N TRP A 554 -36.25 29.25 -2.70
CA TRP A 554 -36.12 29.33 -1.23
C TRP A 554 -35.65 30.72 -0.79
N GLU A 555 -34.65 31.31 -1.44
CA GLU A 555 -34.14 32.65 -1.11
C GLU A 555 -35.23 33.73 -1.25
N ILE A 556 -35.96 33.73 -2.37
CA ILE A 556 -37.05 34.67 -2.64
C ILE A 556 -38.17 34.55 -1.59
N GLN A 557 -38.51 33.32 -1.19
CA GLN A 557 -39.51 33.09 -0.14
C GLN A 557 -39.02 33.56 1.22
N ARG A 558 -37.78 33.26 1.58
CA ARG A 558 -37.19 33.59 2.88
C ARG A 558 -37.08 35.09 3.09
N GLN A 559 -36.77 35.86 2.04
CA GLN A 559 -36.64 37.31 2.11
C GLN A 559 -37.94 38.06 2.45
N ARG A 560 -39.09 37.39 2.38
CA ARG A 560 -40.38 37.96 2.80
C ARG A 560 -40.46 38.16 4.32
N ASP A 561 -39.85 37.26 5.08
CA ASP A 561 -39.92 37.24 6.55
C ASP A 561 -38.58 37.63 7.21
N TRP A 562 -37.47 37.43 6.51
CA TRP A 562 -36.11 37.55 7.03
C TRP A 562 -35.24 38.40 6.12
N GLN A 563 -34.48 39.34 6.70
CA GLN A 563 -33.48 40.12 5.97
C GLN A 563 -32.10 39.52 6.17
N LEU A 564 -31.35 39.33 5.10
CA LEU A 564 -29.97 38.86 5.19
C LEU A 564 -29.12 39.89 5.95
N ARG A 565 -28.47 39.46 7.04
CA ARG A 565 -27.56 40.32 7.83
C ARG A 565 -26.11 40.08 7.46
N SER A 566 -25.68 38.82 7.42
CA SER A 566 -24.30 38.46 7.09
C SER A 566 -24.18 37.03 6.59
N VAL A 567 -23.18 36.78 5.75
CA VAL A 567 -22.74 35.45 5.32
C VAL A 567 -21.30 35.23 5.73
N GLU A 568 -20.93 33.97 5.99
CA GLU A 568 -19.56 33.55 6.37
C GLU A 568 -18.98 34.38 7.54
N LEU A 569 -19.85 34.71 8.51
CA LEU A 569 -19.53 35.56 9.65
C LEU A 569 -18.56 34.82 10.57
N LYS A 570 -17.35 35.38 10.73
CA LYS A 570 -16.43 34.98 11.78
C LYS A 570 -16.94 35.53 13.10
N ALA A 571 -17.31 34.65 14.02
CA ALA A 571 -17.80 35.02 15.34
C ALA A 571 -16.95 34.35 16.43
N GLU A 572 -16.75 35.07 17.52
CA GLU A 572 -16.08 34.56 18.72
C GLU A 572 -16.78 35.11 19.97
N ARG A 573 -16.79 34.30 21.03
CA ARG A 573 -17.32 34.70 22.33
C ARG A 573 -16.53 34.00 23.44
N ALA A 574 -15.98 34.81 24.35
CA ALA A 574 -15.46 34.32 25.61
C ALA A 574 -16.63 33.98 26.54
N LEU A 575 -16.73 32.73 26.97
CA LEU A 575 -17.77 32.28 27.91
C LEU A 575 -17.29 32.38 29.35
N GLU A 576 -16.03 32.03 29.60
CA GLU A 576 -15.35 32.22 30.88
C GLU A 576 -13.82 32.34 30.68
N ALA A 577 -13.09 32.59 31.75
CA ALA A 577 -11.63 32.67 31.70
C ALA A 577 -11.02 31.32 31.26
N GLY A 578 -10.42 31.29 30.06
CA GLY A 578 -9.81 30.09 29.50
C GLY A 578 -10.70 29.30 28.52
N LEU A 579 -11.96 29.72 28.31
CA LEU A 579 -12.87 29.10 27.35
C LEU A 579 -13.42 30.14 26.36
N ASN A 580 -12.78 30.19 25.19
CA ASN A 580 -13.28 30.96 24.04
C ASN A 580 -13.91 30.03 23.01
N ILE A 581 -15.14 30.32 22.59
CA ILE A 581 -15.75 29.63 21.46
C ILE A 581 -15.62 30.49 20.21
N HIS A 582 -15.25 29.90 19.09
CA HIS A 582 -15.16 30.60 17.81
C HIS A 582 -15.64 29.73 16.66
N GLY A 583 -16.06 30.39 15.59
CA GLY A 583 -16.59 29.69 14.43
C GLY A 583 -16.81 30.61 13.26
N ARG A 584 -17.23 29.99 12.16
CA ARG A 584 -17.66 30.68 10.95
C ARG A 584 -19.09 30.26 10.69
N ILE A 585 -19.99 31.23 10.78
CA ILE A 585 -21.43 31.03 10.65
C ILE A 585 -21.80 31.28 9.18
N ASP A 586 -22.29 30.27 8.49
CA ASP A 586 -22.56 30.34 7.05
C ASP A 586 -23.50 31.50 6.70
N ARG A 587 -24.59 31.66 7.46
CA ARG A 587 -25.55 32.76 7.28
C ARG A 587 -26.26 33.13 8.56
N VAL A 588 -26.44 34.45 8.73
CA VAL A 588 -27.28 35.06 9.75
C VAL A 588 -28.31 35.95 9.09
N ASP A 589 -29.58 35.72 9.40
CA ASP A 589 -30.68 36.59 9.01
C ASP A 589 -31.25 37.34 10.22
N GLN A 590 -31.93 38.44 9.95
CA GLN A 590 -32.53 39.31 10.96
C GLN A 590 -33.97 39.65 10.61
N ARG A 591 -34.83 39.72 11.64
CA ARG A 591 -36.18 40.30 11.54
C ARG A 591 -36.48 41.17 12.77
N ALA A 592 -37.62 41.85 12.76
CA ALA A 592 -38.12 42.55 13.94
C ALA A 592 -38.44 41.52 15.04
N GLY A 593 -37.53 41.36 16.01
CA GLY A 593 -37.70 40.46 17.17
C GLY A 593 -36.59 39.42 17.38
N GLY A 594 -35.65 39.25 16.44
CA GLY A 594 -34.53 38.33 16.64
C GLY A 594 -33.75 37.99 15.37
N MET A 595 -32.76 37.12 15.53
CA MET A 595 -31.96 36.56 14.44
C MET A 595 -32.31 35.11 14.15
N ALA A 596 -31.95 34.67 12.94
CA ALA A 596 -31.92 33.27 12.57
C ALA A 596 -30.51 32.88 12.13
N VAL A 597 -30.08 31.68 12.51
CA VAL A 597 -28.83 31.08 12.04
C VAL A 597 -29.18 30.00 11.02
N VAL A 598 -28.52 30.05 9.85
CA VAL A 598 -28.69 29.08 8.77
C VAL A 598 -27.34 28.44 8.47
N ASP A 599 -27.31 27.10 8.41
CA ASP A 599 -26.15 26.32 7.96
C ASP A 599 -26.51 25.54 6.69
N TYR A 600 -25.64 25.63 5.68
CA TYR A 600 -25.84 24.98 4.39
C TYR A 600 -25.29 23.55 4.43
N LYS A 601 -26.14 22.54 4.22
CA LYS A 601 -25.74 21.12 4.20
C LYS A 601 -25.93 20.50 2.82
N THR A 602 -24.85 20.05 2.20
CA THR A 602 -24.90 19.23 0.97
C THR A 602 -25.18 17.74 1.25
N GLY A 603 -25.24 17.35 2.52
CA GLY A 603 -25.69 16.05 2.99
C GLY A 603 -26.94 16.17 3.85
N LYS A 604 -27.38 15.04 4.43
CA LYS A 604 -28.53 15.04 5.33
C LYS A 604 -28.21 15.86 6.59
N PRO A 605 -29.03 16.86 6.95
CA PRO A 605 -28.86 17.57 8.20
C PRO A 605 -29.18 16.66 9.42
N PRO A 606 -28.67 17.01 10.61
CA PRO A 606 -29.08 16.38 11.86
C PRO A 606 -30.61 16.40 12.06
N ALA A 607 -31.14 15.38 12.72
CA ALA A 607 -32.55 15.35 13.09
C ALA A 607 -32.86 16.43 14.13
N ARG A 608 -34.05 17.02 14.05
CA ARG A 608 -34.55 18.04 14.99
C ARG A 608 -34.40 17.62 16.45
N ASP A 609 -34.79 16.39 16.76
CA ASP A 609 -34.74 15.86 18.12
C ASP A 609 -33.31 15.78 18.66
N ALA A 610 -32.32 15.47 17.82
CA ALA A 610 -30.91 15.47 18.21
C ALA A 610 -30.40 16.90 18.51
N VAL A 611 -30.89 17.92 17.81
CA VAL A 611 -30.56 19.32 18.11
C VAL A 611 -31.18 19.74 19.44
N LEU A 612 -32.46 19.42 19.66
CA LEU A 612 -33.18 19.76 20.91
C LEU A 612 -32.67 18.99 22.13
N ALA A 613 -32.20 17.75 21.95
CA ALA A 613 -31.54 16.98 23.00
C ALA A 613 -30.10 17.47 23.28
N GLY A 614 -29.57 18.38 22.47
CA GLY A 614 -28.18 18.84 22.56
C GLY A 614 -27.16 17.78 22.16
N GLU A 615 -27.54 16.79 21.37
CA GLU A 615 -26.62 15.81 20.76
C GLU A 615 -25.97 16.39 19.50
N ALA A 616 -26.70 17.23 18.74
CA ALA A 616 -26.17 17.97 17.59
C ALA A 616 -26.03 19.47 17.93
N VAL A 617 -24.81 19.89 18.28
CA VAL A 617 -24.57 21.21 18.89
C VAL A 617 -24.09 22.30 17.94
N GLN A 618 -23.95 22.02 16.65
CA GLN A 618 -23.30 22.95 15.72
C GLN A 618 -24.03 24.31 15.65
N LEU A 619 -25.32 24.30 15.31
CA LEU A 619 -26.13 25.53 15.20
C LEU A 619 -26.29 26.25 16.54
N SER A 620 -26.47 25.50 17.62
CA SER A 620 -26.56 26.08 18.96
C SER A 620 -25.26 26.75 19.39
N SER A 621 -24.11 26.16 19.04
CA SER A 621 -22.80 26.77 19.30
C SER A 621 -22.63 28.07 18.52
N TYR A 622 -23.10 28.14 17.27
CA TYR A 622 -23.12 29.39 16.49
C TYR A 622 -24.04 30.44 17.11
N ALA A 623 -25.23 30.03 17.56
CA ALA A 623 -26.17 30.94 18.19
C ALA A 623 -25.61 31.56 19.48
N LEU A 624 -24.86 30.78 20.29
CA LEU A 624 -24.19 31.29 21.48
C LEU A 624 -23.15 32.37 21.16
N MET A 625 -22.56 32.39 19.96
CA MET A 625 -21.55 33.38 19.56
C MET A 625 -22.15 34.72 19.13
N LEU A 626 -23.47 34.82 18.97
CA LEU A 626 -24.12 36.03 18.47
C LEU A 626 -24.56 36.95 19.62
N GLU A 627 -24.41 38.26 19.42
CA GLU A 627 -24.70 39.28 20.44
C GLU A 627 -26.19 39.55 20.65
N ALA A 628 -27.02 39.28 19.64
CA ALA A 628 -28.45 39.49 19.68
C ALA A 628 -29.20 38.14 19.85
N PRO A 629 -30.43 38.15 20.38
CA PRO A 629 -31.18 36.92 20.60
C PRO A 629 -31.46 36.19 19.28
N VAL A 630 -31.09 34.92 19.24
CA VAL A 630 -31.42 34.00 18.15
C VAL A 630 -32.77 33.37 18.45
N THR A 631 -33.69 33.48 17.51
CA THR A 631 -35.08 33.02 17.64
C THR A 631 -35.41 31.87 16.70
N GLN A 632 -34.47 31.49 15.82
CA GLN A 632 -34.65 30.37 14.90
C GLN A 632 -33.31 29.75 14.49
N LEU A 633 -33.25 28.43 14.45
CA LEU A 633 -32.14 27.66 13.88
C LEU A 633 -32.62 26.85 12.69
N ASP A 634 -31.96 27.00 11.54
CA ASP A 634 -32.31 26.31 10.31
C ASP A 634 -31.10 25.59 9.70
N TYR A 635 -31.33 24.39 9.17
CA TYR A 635 -30.47 23.80 8.15
C TYR A 635 -31.11 24.00 6.79
N LEU A 636 -30.32 24.41 5.79
CA LEU A 636 -30.73 24.33 4.39
C LEU A 636 -30.05 23.12 3.76
N GLU A 637 -30.82 22.05 3.53
CA GLU A 637 -30.37 20.87 2.82
C GLU A 637 -30.33 21.17 1.31
N ILE A 638 -29.12 21.20 0.75
CA ILE A 638 -28.84 21.28 -0.67
C ILE A 638 -28.66 19.84 -1.15
N GLY A 639 -29.79 19.20 -1.46
CA GLY A 639 -29.84 17.82 -1.94
C GLY A 639 -29.40 17.69 -3.40
N ARG A 640 -29.60 16.51 -4.00
CA ARG A 640 -29.26 16.28 -5.42
C ARG A 640 -30.17 17.03 -6.39
N ASP A 641 -31.44 17.14 -6.04
CA ASP A 641 -32.50 17.62 -6.93
C ASP A 641 -33.33 18.75 -6.31
N GLN A 642 -33.05 19.14 -5.06
CA GLN A 642 -33.85 20.15 -4.36
C GLN A 642 -33.06 20.86 -3.25
N ALA A 643 -33.46 22.10 -2.96
CA ALA A 643 -33.07 22.83 -1.76
C ALA A 643 -34.23 22.83 -0.76
N LYS A 644 -34.02 22.32 0.47
CA LYS A 644 -35.08 22.18 1.47
C LYS A 644 -34.65 22.71 2.84
N GLN A 645 -35.45 23.61 3.39
CA GLN A 645 -35.25 24.12 4.75
C GLN A 645 -35.77 23.13 5.79
N HIS A 646 -34.99 22.96 6.85
CA HIS A 646 -35.33 22.21 8.05
C HIS A 646 -35.16 23.12 9.28
N THR A 647 -36.27 23.59 9.83
CA THR A 647 -36.26 24.39 11.07
C THR A 647 -36.11 23.46 12.28
N CYS A 648 -35.01 23.64 13.00
CA CYS A 648 -34.57 22.75 14.06
C CYS A 648 -34.99 23.22 15.45
N ALA A 649 -35.08 24.53 15.66
CA ALA A 649 -35.52 25.10 16.92
C ALA A 649 -36.16 26.47 16.69
N GLY A 650 -37.28 26.72 17.36
CA GLY A 650 -37.92 28.03 17.44
C GLY A 650 -37.58 28.77 18.74
N ASP A 651 -38.10 29.99 18.90
CA ASP A 651 -37.78 30.91 20.01
C ASP A 651 -37.98 30.26 21.40
N GLU A 652 -39.17 29.70 21.68
CA GLU A 652 -39.48 29.07 22.97
C GLU A 652 -38.52 27.92 23.32
N GLU A 653 -38.12 27.15 22.31
CA GLU A 653 -37.20 26.02 22.48
C GLU A 653 -35.77 26.50 22.72
N LEU A 654 -35.35 27.58 22.04
CA LEU A 654 -34.02 28.17 22.17
C LEU A 654 -33.78 28.82 23.52
N GLN A 655 -34.83 29.39 24.12
CA GLN A 655 -34.77 29.96 25.47
C GLN A 655 -34.38 28.92 26.53
N GLN A 656 -34.67 27.64 26.29
CA GLN A 656 -34.25 26.53 27.17
C GLN A 656 -32.96 25.86 26.71
N LEU A 657 -32.81 25.65 25.39
CA LEU A 657 -31.71 24.91 24.79
C LEU A 657 -30.36 25.63 24.95
N LEU A 658 -30.29 26.92 24.63
CA LEU A 658 -29.03 27.65 24.62
C LEU A 658 -28.39 27.75 26.02
N PRO A 659 -29.12 28.11 27.09
CA PRO A 659 -28.56 28.08 28.45
C PRO A 659 -28.08 26.69 28.88
N ALA A 660 -28.83 25.63 28.54
CA ALA A 660 -28.44 24.26 28.88
C ALA A 660 -27.14 23.83 28.17
N ILE A 661 -26.99 24.19 26.89
CA ILE A 661 -25.77 23.91 26.11
C ILE A 661 -24.59 24.72 26.65
N GLU A 662 -24.78 26.00 26.98
CA GLU A 662 -23.74 26.84 27.57
C GLU A 662 -23.27 26.27 28.92
N GLN A 663 -24.20 25.89 29.80
CA GLN A 663 -23.87 25.25 31.08
C GLN A 663 -23.10 23.93 30.90
N ARG A 664 -23.52 23.08 29.96
CA ARG A 664 -22.80 21.81 29.70
C ARG A 664 -21.39 22.07 29.18
N LEU A 665 -21.20 23.06 28.31
CA LEU A 665 -19.88 23.42 27.79
C LEU A 665 -18.94 23.91 28.90
N LEU A 666 -19.43 24.76 29.81
CA LEU A 666 -18.69 25.19 30.99
C LEU A 666 -18.31 24.01 31.90
N GLN A 667 -19.23 23.07 32.12
CA GLN A 667 -18.95 21.87 32.89
C GLN A 667 -17.88 20.98 32.24
N LEU A 668 -17.97 20.76 30.91
CA LEU A 668 -16.97 20.00 30.15
C LEU A 668 -15.58 20.67 30.21
N HIS A 669 -15.53 21.99 30.11
CA HIS A 669 -14.28 22.74 30.27
C HIS A 669 -13.68 22.53 31.66
N LYS A 670 -14.50 22.64 32.71
CA LYS A 670 -14.07 22.39 34.09
C LYS A 670 -13.56 20.96 34.30
N ASP A 671 -14.24 19.96 33.75
CA ASP A 671 -13.83 18.56 33.83
C ASP A 671 -12.47 18.34 33.15
N LEU A 672 -12.25 18.98 32.00
CA LEU A 672 -10.96 18.97 31.30
C LEU A 672 -9.86 19.66 32.12
N GLN A 673 -10.13 20.81 32.74
CA GLN A 673 -9.17 21.47 33.64
C GLN A 673 -8.80 20.58 34.85
N GLN A 674 -9.74 19.74 35.29
CA GLN A 674 -9.53 18.75 36.36
C GLN A 674 -8.91 17.44 35.87
N GLN A 675 -8.50 17.36 34.60
CA GLN A 675 -7.91 16.18 33.97
C GLN A 675 -8.83 14.94 34.06
N ALA A 676 -10.13 15.15 33.91
CA ALA A 676 -11.08 14.05 33.79
C ALA A 676 -10.65 13.08 32.67
N ALA A 677 -10.87 11.78 32.92
CA ALA A 677 -10.53 10.74 31.98
C ALA A 677 -11.36 10.89 30.69
N LEU A 678 -10.74 10.69 29.52
CA LEU A 678 -11.37 10.82 28.21
C LEU A 678 -11.56 9.44 27.56
N PRO A 679 -12.59 8.67 27.96
CA PRO A 679 -12.74 7.29 27.53
C PRO A 679 -13.12 7.12 26.06
N ALA A 680 -12.76 5.95 25.56
CA ALA A 680 -13.24 5.20 24.39
C ALA A 680 -14.71 5.21 23.95
N TRP A 681 -15.63 6.11 24.35
CA TRP A 681 -17.10 5.88 24.30
C TRP A 681 -17.84 6.38 23.04
N GLY A 682 -17.26 6.29 21.84
CA GLY A 682 -18.08 6.47 20.65
C GLY A 682 -19.18 5.40 20.57
N ASP A 683 -20.39 5.75 20.13
CA ASP A 683 -21.46 4.78 19.82
C ASP A 683 -21.19 4.08 18.46
N LYS A 684 -22.09 3.19 18.00
CA LYS A 684 -21.89 2.50 16.70
C LYS A 684 -21.89 3.46 15.51
N ASN A 685 -22.67 4.53 15.56
CA ASN A 685 -22.80 5.49 14.46
C ASN A 685 -21.54 6.37 14.37
N VAL A 686 -21.07 6.89 15.50
CA VAL A 686 -19.83 7.67 15.63
C VAL A 686 -18.62 6.81 15.27
N CYS A 687 -18.53 5.59 15.81
CA CYS A 687 -17.39 4.71 15.54
C CYS A 687 -17.33 4.19 14.10
N GLY A 688 -18.47 4.01 13.43
CA GLY A 688 -18.52 3.51 12.05
C GLY A 688 -17.77 4.37 11.03
N TYR A 689 -17.59 5.67 11.32
CA TYR A 689 -16.88 6.62 10.48
C TYR A 689 -15.70 7.29 11.21
N CYS A 690 -15.23 6.70 12.32
CA CYS A 690 -14.17 7.30 13.14
C CYS A 690 -12.78 6.97 12.60
N GLU A 691 -12.04 8.01 12.23
CA GLU A 691 -10.65 7.96 11.75
C GLU A 691 -9.65 7.43 12.79
N PHE A 692 -10.04 7.39 14.07
CA PHE A 692 -9.19 6.98 15.20
C PHE A 692 -9.51 5.59 15.74
N SER A 693 -10.37 4.83 15.05
CA SER A 693 -10.79 3.47 15.45
C SER A 693 -9.61 2.51 15.61
N GLY A 694 -8.58 2.62 14.77
CA GLY A 694 -7.37 1.80 14.84
C GLY A 694 -6.49 2.05 16.08
N ILE A 695 -6.61 3.24 16.70
CA ILE A 695 -5.85 3.63 17.90
C ILE A 695 -6.64 3.31 19.16
N CYS A 696 -7.93 3.66 19.19
CA CYS A 696 -8.75 3.42 20.38
C CYS A 696 -9.12 1.93 20.55
N ARG A 697 -9.18 1.18 19.45
CA ARG A 697 -9.52 -0.25 19.38
C ARG A 697 -10.78 -0.60 20.17
N ARG A 698 -11.80 0.26 20.14
CA ARG A 698 -13.02 0.13 20.97
C ARG A 698 -13.58 -1.31 20.97
N ASP A 699 -13.64 -1.92 19.79
CA ASP A 699 -14.27 -3.23 19.58
C ASP A 699 -13.42 -4.42 20.06
N MET A 700 -12.15 -4.18 20.44
CA MET A 700 -11.26 -5.20 21.02
C MET A 700 -11.37 -5.29 22.55
N TRP A 701 -11.99 -4.30 23.19
CA TRP A 701 -12.20 -4.31 24.63
C TRP A 701 -13.48 -5.07 24.96
N VAL A 702 -13.43 -5.93 25.98
CA VAL A 702 -14.64 -6.57 26.51
C VAL A 702 -15.58 -5.47 26.98
N HIS A 703 -16.78 -5.41 26.43
CA HIS A 703 -17.81 -4.52 26.93
C HIS A 703 -18.31 -5.08 28.27
N ASP A 704 -17.86 -4.46 29.36
CA ASP A 704 -18.66 -4.48 30.58
C ASP A 704 -19.91 -3.64 30.28
N ASP A 705 -20.90 -4.24 29.62
CA ASP A 705 -22.25 -3.71 29.53
C ASP A 705 -22.81 -3.70 30.96
N VAL A 706 -22.65 -2.56 31.65
CA VAL A 706 -23.34 -2.25 32.92
C VAL A 706 -24.52 -1.35 32.64
#